data_AF-A0A3B1DQB0-F1
#
_entry.id   AF-A0A3B1DQB0-F1
#
_cell.length_a   1.000
_cell.length_b   1.000
_cell.length_c   1.000
_cell.angle_alpha   90.00
_cell.angle_beta   90.00
_cell.angle_gamma   90.00
#
_symmetry.space_group_name_H-M   'P 1'
#
loop_
_entity.id
_entity.type
_entity.pdbx_description
1 polymer ?
#
loop_
_entity_poly.entity_id
_entity_poly.type
_entity_poly.pdbx_seq_one_letter_code
_entity_poly.pdbx_strand_id
1 'polypeptide(L)'
;GLCQPADLRRCRKQVKRLVRDLPAFDSVWIDALLYNRKLTTYQAKQLESAHPQRLQVQSYLLIEPLGNGYHAQTFLARKQNGKEVIVLKQIDIPQGTTETTQEKLLQLTEQFSRLVTPFVISPKEVFEDLGQLVTICEQAKGVNLHELLIRRGRFPAEVVLSLCRQIAEGLSHLENRQLIHGDLQLKNIRLSSSGQTVLVDAGIKQALNPELIIRADSAPSEYDGIAPELIGTGNLPTAASDRYALGCLLWQLLAGRPPFSTGDPLSKLALHQTKRISNVSQWAPETPEELTNLIAVLTSPSSSERPVSWRDVVEKIGTARHRDKKTLAQFVSRFSTEVNETPTLFYQGASSKPKRSFMQSRWGVMVLLFFVSTGAVLTLMDKGARAKTLSIFPRSFSTDIFSSKPASDNKEIQEKKSLQQTVEKDSSVVAKHSKLLRLPEPDAAGVIQLTETGPYAAADISTVGPLHIRGVKGKQPRILVENKSCKIWAEQLILENVHFVYAGEGNKKKQQKPLAALLLVQSQDIALFGCSFRSQQNLSHNKRLLQPLSVAWRPIEPNDNGSRRVIVERTIFANGSALFLQSSPQSFFAKNCLKTGRGSFLVLGHPPKKGKVVQYRLNRVTLRDATALLETGFTSQDHQMGQTVVEMNQSVFQLNKKEGTLFLFSSREFPKQWVGKYEVTGEGTLAGNNLSIAKWYETTTKKKRELDSQNMPLEGLVGGVFQFAGDDINQPDDCVVKKWQAPLRSAQPPGINAKHLPQ
;
A
#
# COMPACT_ATOMS: atom_id res chain seq x y z
N GLY A 1 -6.02 15.80 -35.12
CA GLY A 1 -6.28 15.30 -33.75
C GLY A 1 -5.10 15.53 -32.81
N LEU A 2 -4.33 14.46 -32.52
CA LEU A 2 -3.44 14.36 -31.33
C LEU A 2 -2.25 15.32 -31.28
N CYS A 3 -1.50 15.48 -32.38
CA CYS A 3 -0.24 16.23 -32.42
C CYS A 3 -0.24 17.25 -33.57
N GLN A 4 0.54 18.32 -33.43
CA GLN A 4 0.73 19.30 -34.50
C GLN A 4 1.88 18.89 -35.44
N PRO A 5 1.90 19.32 -36.72
CA PRO A 5 3.04 19.09 -37.62
C PRO A 5 4.37 19.68 -37.12
N ALA A 6 4.33 20.62 -36.17
CA ALA A 6 5.51 21.11 -35.46
C ALA A 6 6.09 20.08 -34.45
N ASP A 7 5.24 19.27 -33.82
CA ASP A 7 5.66 18.27 -32.83
C ASP A 7 6.32 17.06 -33.50
N LEU A 8 5.76 16.58 -34.62
CA LEU A 8 6.37 15.55 -35.47
C LEU A 8 7.76 15.99 -35.96
N ARG A 9 7.89 17.25 -36.41
CA ARG A 9 9.18 17.82 -36.83
C ARG A 9 10.21 17.88 -35.69
N ARG A 10 9.80 18.11 -34.44
CA ARG A 10 10.67 18.05 -33.25
C ARG A 10 11.11 16.61 -32.94
N CYS A 11 10.18 15.65 -32.98
CA CYS A 11 10.47 14.24 -32.69
C CYS A 11 11.36 13.57 -33.75
N ARG A 12 11.36 14.06 -35.00
CA ARG A 12 12.10 13.46 -36.14
C ARG A 12 13.61 13.25 -35.90
N LYS A 13 14.28 14.10 -35.09
CA LYS A 13 15.69 13.89 -34.68
C LYS A 13 15.84 12.71 -33.72
N GLN A 14 14.90 12.53 -32.80
CA GLN A 14 14.90 11.43 -31.84
C GLN A 14 14.53 10.10 -32.49
N VAL A 15 13.53 10.09 -33.39
CA VAL A 15 13.18 8.90 -34.19
C VAL A 15 14.38 8.40 -34.98
N LYS A 16 15.10 9.27 -35.72
CA LYS A 16 16.35 8.88 -36.40
C LYS A 16 17.39 8.24 -35.47
N ARG A 17 17.52 8.71 -34.22
CA ARG A 17 18.45 8.14 -33.23
C ARG A 17 18.00 6.79 -32.67
N LEU A 18 16.69 6.56 -32.54
CA LEU A 18 16.11 5.28 -32.09
C LEU A 18 16.18 4.21 -33.19
N VAL A 19 15.83 4.61 -34.42
CA VAL A 19 15.71 3.72 -35.58
C VAL A 19 17.06 3.28 -36.16
N ARG A 20 18.07 4.17 -36.14
CA ARG A 20 19.34 4.01 -36.86
C ARG A 20 19.10 3.71 -38.35
N ASP A 21 19.36 2.47 -38.78
CA ASP A 21 19.39 2.02 -40.17
C ASP A 21 18.12 1.23 -40.56
N LEU A 22 17.17 1.06 -39.63
CA LEU A 22 15.90 0.35 -39.84
C LEU A 22 14.83 1.26 -40.49
N PRO A 23 13.66 0.71 -40.88
CA PRO A 23 12.47 1.51 -41.15
C PRO A 23 11.96 2.21 -39.89
N ALA A 24 11.46 3.45 -40.04
CA ALA A 24 10.87 4.22 -38.94
C ALA A 24 9.39 3.85 -38.72
N PHE A 25 9.14 2.63 -38.22
CA PHE A 25 7.81 2.12 -37.91
C PHE A 25 7.02 3.02 -36.95
N ASP A 26 5.68 2.97 -37.03
CA ASP A 26 4.78 3.85 -36.26
C ASP A 26 4.97 3.76 -34.75
N SER A 27 5.28 2.57 -34.22
CA SER A 27 5.62 2.36 -32.80
C SER A 27 6.79 3.25 -32.35
N VAL A 28 7.82 3.46 -33.19
CA VAL A 28 8.97 4.30 -32.85
C VAL A 28 8.63 5.79 -32.89
N TRP A 29 7.64 6.19 -33.70
CA TRP A 29 7.05 7.53 -33.64
C TRP A 29 6.18 7.73 -32.40
N ILE A 30 5.39 6.72 -32.02
CA ILE A 30 4.56 6.71 -30.82
C ILE A 30 5.44 6.82 -29.56
N ASP A 31 6.50 6.01 -29.45
CA ASP A 31 7.51 6.08 -28.39
C ASP A 31 8.16 7.47 -28.30
N ALA A 32 8.57 8.03 -29.45
CA ALA A 32 9.18 9.36 -29.47
C ALA A 32 8.20 10.46 -29.05
N LEU A 33 6.92 10.35 -29.43
CA LEU A 33 5.87 11.30 -29.03
C LEU A 33 5.50 11.14 -27.54
N LEU A 34 5.43 9.92 -27.03
CA LEU A 34 5.22 9.63 -25.60
C LEU A 34 6.37 10.20 -24.75
N TYR A 35 7.62 9.94 -25.14
CA TYR A 35 8.81 10.50 -24.50
C TYR A 35 8.82 12.04 -24.50
N ASN A 36 8.44 12.67 -25.62
CA ASN A 36 8.34 14.12 -25.76
C ASN A 36 7.07 14.71 -25.13
N ARG A 37 6.28 13.92 -24.38
CA ARG A 37 5.05 14.34 -23.70
C ARG A 37 4.01 14.95 -24.66
N LYS A 38 3.81 14.27 -25.79
CA LYS A 38 2.83 14.62 -26.85
C LYS A 38 1.68 13.63 -26.98
N LEU A 39 1.87 12.41 -26.47
CA LEU A 39 0.82 11.43 -26.24
C LEU A 39 0.82 11.07 -24.75
N THR A 40 -0.34 10.67 -24.24
CA THR A 40 -0.42 9.95 -22.95
C THR A 40 -0.11 8.46 -23.15
N THR A 41 0.16 7.75 -22.05
CA THR A 41 0.33 6.28 -22.05
C THR A 41 -0.93 5.55 -22.52
N TYR A 42 -2.11 6.16 -22.40
CA TYR A 42 -3.36 5.62 -22.94
C TYR A 42 -3.43 5.83 -24.46
N GLN A 43 -3.18 7.05 -24.94
CA GLN A 43 -3.17 7.37 -26.37
C GLN A 43 -2.14 6.55 -27.15
N ALA A 44 -0.93 6.36 -26.60
CA ALA A 44 0.09 5.51 -27.21
C ALA A 44 -0.43 4.08 -27.44
N LYS A 45 -0.92 3.42 -26.38
CA LYS A 45 -1.46 2.05 -26.46
C LYS A 45 -2.67 1.91 -27.39
N GLN A 46 -3.52 2.93 -27.47
CA GLN A 46 -4.69 2.88 -28.33
C GLN A 46 -4.32 3.08 -29.80
N LEU A 47 -3.26 3.84 -30.11
CA LEU A 47 -2.65 3.91 -31.44
C LEU A 47 -1.92 2.61 -31.83
N GLU A 48 -1.31 1.91 -30.88
CA GLU A 48 -0.71 0.57 -31.07
C GLU A 48 -1.76 -0.54 -31.20
N SER A 49 -3.04 -0.25 -30.91
CA SER A 49 -4.15 -1.20 -31.05
C SER A 49 -4.73 -1.19 -32.46
N ALA A 50 -5.44 -2.26 -32.83
CA ALA A 50 -6.20 -2.33 -34.08
C ALA A 50 -7.37 -1.32 -34.20
N HIS A 51 -7.64 -0.52 -33.17
CA HIS A 51 -8.78 0.42 -33.12
C HIS A 51 -8.36 1.82 -32.64
N PRO A 52 -7.46 2.53 -33.37
CA PRO A 52 -7.01 3.88 -33.02
C PRO A 52 -8.15 4.92 -33.06
N GLN A 53 -9.20 4.63 -33.84
CA GLN A 53 -10.43 5.44 -33.96
C GLN A 53 -11.09 5.70 -32.59
N ARG A 54 -11.00 4.76 -31.64
CA ARG A 54 -11.58 4.88 -30.28
C ARG A 54 -10.94 5.99 -29.42
N LEU A 55 -9.90 6.68 -29.89
CA LEU A 55 -9.41 7.91 -29.26
C LEU A 55 -10.27 9.14 -29.58
N GLN A 56 -11.21 9.04 -30.52
CA GLN A 56 -12.08 10.14 -30.93
C GLN A 56 -13.55 9.75 -30.70
N VAL A 57 -14.27 10.64 -30.02
CA VAL A 57 -15.72 10.57 -29.76
C VAL A 57 -16.32 11.83 -30.37
N GLN A 58 -16.91 11.72 -31.56
CA GLN A 58 -17.28 12.84 -32.43
C GLN A 58 -16.19 13.95 -32.53
N SER A 59 -16.46 15.14 -31.98
CA SER A 59 -15.56 16.32 -31.95
C SER A 59 -14.57 16.33 -30.77
N TYR A 60 -14.59 15.30 -29.93
CA TYR A 60 -13.76 15.17 -28.73
C TYR A 60 -12.65 14.14 -28.91
N LEU A 61 -11.53 14.42 -28.28
CA LEU A 61 -10.33 13.58 -28.32
C LEU A 61 -9.99 13.12 -26.89
N LEU A 62 -9.97 11.82 -26.67
CA LEU A 62 -9.71 11.22 -25.36
C LEU A 62 -8.23 11.38 -24.98
N ILE A 63 -7.99 11.77 -23.74
CA ILE A 63 -6.66 12.01 -23.16
C ILE A 63 -6.25 10.80 -22.31
N GLU A 64 -7.06 10.44 -21.33
CA GLU A 64 -6.83 9.32 -20.41
C GLU A 64 -8.15 8.88 -19.75
N PRO A 65 -8.32 7.58 -19.41
CA PRO A 65 -9.41 7.14 -18.55
C PRO A 65 -9.19 7.66 -17.13
N LEU A 66 -10.25 8.20 -16.53
CA LEU A 66 -10.31 8.66 -15.14
C LEU A 66 -10.96 7.62 -14.21
N GLY A 67 -11.75 6.70 -14.76
CA GLY A 67 -12.35 5.60 -14.02
C GLY A 67 -13.45 4.88 -14.80
N ASN A 68 -13.69 3.62 -14.45
CA ASN A 68 -14.75 2.80 -15.02
C ASN A 68 -15.83 2.56 -13.94
N GLY A 69 -17.03 3.13 -14.14
CA GLY A 69 -18.26 2.69 -13.49
C GLY A 69 -18.93 1.59 -14.30
N TYR A 70 -19.93 0.90 -13.71
CA TYR A 70 -20.54 -0.28 -14.31
C TYR A 70 -21.12 -0.04 -15.72
N HIS A 71 -21.96 0.99 -15.85
CA HIS A 71 -22.56 1.42 -17.11
C HIS A 71 -21.81 2.58 -17.77
N ALA A 72 -20.64 3.01 -17.25
CA ALA A 72 -20.04 4.28 -17.70
C ALA A 72 -18.51 4.32 -17.64
N GLN A 73 -17.87 4.52 -18.79
CA GLN A 73 -16.45 4.80 -18.90
C GLN A 73 -16.21 6.32 -18.86
N THR A 74 -15.47 6.78 -17.85
CA THR A 74 -15.19 8.20 -17.64
C THR A 74 -13.78 8.53 -18.13
N PHE A 75 -13.68 9.45 -19.07
CA PHE A 75 -12.44 9.92 -19.67
C PHE A 75 -12.19 11.40 -19.39
N LEU A 76 -10.93 11.77 -19.34
CA LEU A 76 -10.49 13.12 -19.57
C LEU A 76 -10.41 13.35 -21.09
N ALA A 77 -10.96 14.44 -21.60
CA ALA A 77 -11.00 14.70 -23.04
C ALA A 77 -10.81 16.18 -23.40
N ARG A 78 -10.60 16.47 -24.67
CA ARG A 78 -10.47 17.84 -25.22
C ARG A 78 -11.17 17.94 -26.58
N LYS A 79 -12.00 18.96 -26.77
CA LYS A 79 -12.62 19.30 -28.07
C LYS A 79 -11.48 19.60 -29.06
N GLN A 80 -11.47 19.05 -30.28
CA GLN A 80 -10.24 18.99 -31.10
C GLN A 80 -9.54 20.35 -31.30
N ASN A 81 -10.31 21.42 -31.53
CA ASN A 81 -9.82 22.79 -31.70
C ASN A 81 -9.77 23.60 -30.39
N GLY A 82 -10.32 23.06 -29.30
CA GLY A 82 -10.33 23.67 -27.97
C GLY A 82 -9.03 23.50 -27.20
N LYS A 83 -8.76 24.42 -26.27
CA LYS A 83 -7.69 24.30 -25.25
C LYS A 83 -8.23 23.82 -23.90
N GLU A 84 -9.53 24.01 -23.66
CA GLU A 84 -10.20 23.54 -22.45
C GLU A 84 -10.27 22.02 -22.40
N VAL A 85 -10.16 21.47 -21.20
CA VAL A 85 -10.23 20.04 -20.93
C VAL A 85 -11.48 19.77 -20.12
N ILE A 86 -12.18 18.72 -20.54
CA ILE A 86 -13.48 18.29 -20.05
C ILE A 86 -13.39 16.90 -19.44
N VAL A 87 -14.43 16.52 -18.70
CA VAL A 87 -14.74 15.12 -18.44
C VAL A 87 -15.76 14.67 -19.49
N LEU A 88 -15.51 13.52 -20.12
CA LEU A 88 -16.39 12.88 -21.09
C LEU A 88 -16.77 11.52 -20.51
N LYS A 89 -18.08 11.24 -20.41
CA LYS A 89 -18.60 9.94 -19.95
C LYS A 89 -19.31 9.26 -21.10
N GLN A 90 -18.80 8.11 -21.53
CA GLN A 90 -19.52 7.19 -22.42
C GLN A 90 -20.33 6.24 -21.57
N ILE A 91 -21.63 6.12 -21.85
CA ILE A 91 -22.59 5.39 -21.04
C ILE A 91 -23.22 4.28 -21.88
N ASP A 92 -23.04 3.04 -21.43
CA ASP A 92 -23.63 1.84 -22.01
C ASP A 92 -25.11 1.73 -21.57
N ILE A 93 -26.04 1.61 -22.52
CA ILE A 93 -27.48 1.63 -22.26
C ILE A 93 -28.16 0.37 -22.85
N PRO A 94 -29.13 -0.25 -22.14
CA PRO A 94 -29.92 -1.35 -22.68
C PRO A 94 -30.66 -0.98 -23.97
N GLN A 95 -30.58 -1.84 -24.98
CA GLN A 95 -31.23 -1.65 -26.28
C GLN A 95 -32.73 -1.34 -26.11
N GLY A 96 -33.22 -0.33 -26.83
CA GLY A 96 -34.61 0.13 -26.77
C GLY A 96 -34.92 1.15 -25.67
N THR A 97 -33.96 1.58 -24.86
CA THR A 97 -34.17 2.63 -23.82
C THR A 97 -33.43 3.95 -24.07
N THR A 98 -32.58 4.02 -25.11
CA THR A 98 -31.67 5.14 -25.40
C THR A 98 -32.37 6.49 -25.50
N GLU A 99 -33.41 6.63 -26.33
CA GLU A 99 -34.12 7.89 -26.56
C GLU A 99 -34.70 8.46 -25.24
N THR A 100 -35.48 7.65 -24.50
CA THR A 100 -36.09 8.07 -23.23
C THR A 100 -35.08 8.42 -22.13
N THR A 101 -33.86 7.88 -22.22
CA THR A 101 -32.77 8.21 -21.29
C THR A 101 -31.99 9.45 -21.74
N GLN A 102 -31.87 9.67 -23.05
CA GLN A 102 -31.29 10.88 -23.64
C GLN A 102 -32.17 12.10 -23.33
N GLU A 103 -33.48 11.98 -23.46
CA GLU A 103 -34.44 13.03 -23.10
C GLU A 103 -34.29 13.45 -21.63
N LYS A 104 -34.21 12.50 -20.69
CA LYS A 104 -34.00 12.77 -19.26
C LYS A 104 -32.67 13.49 -19.00
N LEU A 105 -31.59 13.07 -19.66
CA LEU A 105 -30.28 13.71 -19.53
C LEU A 105 -30.23 15.12 -20.18
N LEU A 106 -30.97 15.35 -21.26
CA LEU A 106 -31.14 16.67 -21.87
C LEU A 106 -31.97 17.60 -20.98
N GLN A 107 -33.08 17.13 -20.42
CA GLN A 107 -33.90 17.86 -19.44
C GLN A 107 -33.07 18.22 -18.20
N LEU A 108 -32.28 17.29 -17.67
CA LEU A 108 -31.36 17.52 -16.56
C LEU A 108 -30.31 18.59 -16.92
N THR A 109 -29.77 18.56 -18.14
CA THR A 109 -28.82 19.57 -18.65
C THR A 109 -29.48 20.95 -18.75
N GLU A 110 -30.74 21.05 -19.17
CA GLU A 110 -31.46 22.33 -19.20
C GLU A 110 -31.72 22.87 -17.78
N GLN A 111 -32.16 22.03 -16.85
CA GLN A 111 -32.37 22.40 -15.44
C GLN A 111 -31.07 22.94 -14.81
N PHE A 112 -29.94 22.29 -15.09
CA PHE A 112 -28.61 22.73 -14.65
C PHE A 112 -28.09 23.99 -15.35
N SER A 113 -28.52 24.31 -16.57
CA SER A 113 -28.04 25.48 -17.33
C SER A 113 -28.23 26.82 -16.58
N ARG A 114 -29.19 26.87 -15.66
CA ARG A 114 -29.56 28.04 -14.85
C ARG A 114 -28.95 28.01 -13.44
N LEU A 115 -28.03 27.08 -13.16
CA LEU A 115 -27.37 26.92 -11.86
C LEU A 115 -25.91 27.40 -11.92
N VAL A 116 -25.64 28.55 -11.31
CA VAL A 116 -24.27 29.09 -11.16
C VAL A 116 -23.82 28.90 -9.72
N THR A 117 -22.97 27.89 -9.46
CA THR A 117 -22.41 27.62 -8.12
C THR A 117 -21.00 27.02 -8.23
N PRO A 118 -20.05 27.36 -7.33
CA PRO A 118 -18.71 26.76 -7.32
C PRO A 118 -18.67 25.36 -6.67
N PHE A 119 -19.81 24.86 -6.18
CA PHE A 119 -19.89 23.62 -5.39
C PHE A 119 -20.40 22.40 -6.19
N VAL A 120 -20.91 22.57 -7.41
CA VAL A 120 -21.46 21.48 -8.24
C VAL A 120 -20.98 21.65 -9.68
N ILE A 121 -20.59 20.56 -10.34
CA ILE A 121 -20.43 20.52 -11.80
C ILE A 121 -21.64 19.86 -12.45
N SER A 122 -22.20 20.58 -13.42
CA SER A 122 -23.28 20.14 -14.29
C SER A 122 -22.79 19.43 -15.55
N PRO A 123 -23.65 18.61 -16.19
CA PRO A 123 -23.51 18.31 -17.61
C PRO A 123 -23.69 19.59 -18.45
N LYS A 124 -22.99 19.66 -19.59
CA LYS A 124 -23.01 20.76 -20.57
C LYS A 124 -23.54 20.35 -21.93
N GLU A 125 -23.18 19.15 -22.40
CA GLU A 125 -23.62 18.58 -23.68
C GLU A 125 -23.97 17.09 -23.46
N VAL A 126 -25.03 16.61 -24.09
CA VAL A 126 -25.45 15.20 -24.11
C VAL A 126 -25.79 14.81 -25.55
N PHE A 127 -25.26 13.70 -26.04
CA PHE A 127 -25.50 13.19 -27.40
C PHE A 127 -25.28 11.66 -27.46
N GLU A 128 -25.77 11.00 -28.51
CA GLU A 128 -25.41 9.60 -28.80
C GLU A 128 -24.14 9.53 -29.66
N ASP A 129 -23.24 8.59 -29.36
CA ASP A 129 -22.15 8.18 -30.24
C ASP A 129 -22.03 6.65 -30.23
N LEU A 130 -22.13 6.01 -31.41
CA LEU A 130 -21.97 4.56 -31.60
C LEU A 130 -22.84 3.66 -30.69
N GLY A 131 -24.09 4.06 -30.38
CA GLY A 131 -24.99 3.31 -29.51
C GLY A 131 -24.78 3.53 -28.00
N GLN A 132 -23.89 4.45 -27.61
CA GLN A 132 -23.67 4.89 -26.23
C GLN A 132 -24.13 6.33 -26.07
N LEU A 133 -24.69 6.69 -24.90
CA LEU A 133 -24.90 8.11 -24.59
C LEU A 133 -23.62 8.71 -24.02
N VAL A 134 -23.25 9.88 -24.54
CA VAL A 134 -22.07 10.63 -24.16
C VAL A 134 -22.50 11.88 -23.42
N THR A 135 -22.01 12.04 -22.18
CA THR A 135 -22.22 13.24 -21.36
C THR A 135 -20.91 14.01 -21.20
N ILE A 136 -20.93 15.32 -21.42
CA ILE A 136 -19.80 16.23 -21.31
C ILE A 136 -19.94 17.11 -20.06
N CYS A 137 -18.95 17.10 -19.17
CA CYS A 137 -18.92 17.87 -17.93
C CYS A 137 -17.62 18.69 -17.81
N GLU A 138 -17.60 19.69 -16.91
CA GLU A 138 -16.35 20.39 -16.56
C GLU A 138 -15.36 19.49 -15.80
N GLN A 139 -14.06 19.81 -15.87
CA GLN A 139 -13.04 19.10 -15.10
C GLN A 139 -12.94 19.61 -13.65
N ALA A 140 -13.55 18.89 -12.71
CA ALA A 140 -13.34 19.10 -11.27
C ALA A 140 -11.88 18.85 -10.86
N LYS A 141 -11.15 19.94 -10.63
CA LYS A 141 -9.77 19.94 -10.14
C LYS A 141 -9.68 19.39 -8.71
N GLY A 142 -8.67 18.57 -8.45
CA GLY A 142 -8.44 17.98 -7.14
C GLY A 142 -8.56 16.46 -7.14
N VAL A 143 -8.58 15.88 -5.93
CA VAL A 143 -8.63 14.43 -5.66
C VAL A 143 -10.03 14.08 -5.13
N ASN A 144 -10.57 12.90 -5.43
CA ASN A 144 -11.85 12.48 -4.84
C ASN A 144 -11.70 12.09 -3.36
N LEU A 145 -12.77 12.16 -2.58
CA LEU A 145 -12.68 11.88 -1.14
C LEU A 145 -12.38 10.40 -0.84
N HIS A 146 -12.76 9.48 -1.72
CA HIS A 146 -12.47 8.04 -1.58
C HIS A 146 -10.96 7.74 -1.62
N GLU A 147 -10.24 8.30 -2.60
CA GLU A 147 -8.79 8.20 -2.77
C GLU A 147 -8.03 8.88 -1.62
N LEU A 148 -8.59 9.95 -1.04
CA LEU A 148 -8.05 10.57 0.18
C LEU A 148 -8.29 9.71 1.43
N LEU A 149 -9.46 9.10 1.57
CA LEU A 149 -9.80 8.19 2.68
C LEU A 149 -8.90 6.94 2.66
N ILE A 150 -8.70 6.31 1.49
CA ILE A 150 -7.78 5.16 1.34
C ILE A 150 -6.35 5.54 1.76
N ARG A 151 -5.88 6.75 1.40
CA ARG A 151 -4.49 7.19 1.67
C ARG A 151 -4.22 7.65 3.11
N ARG A 152 -5.24 8.03 3.88
CA ARG A 152 -5.08 8.64 5.22
C ARG A 152 -5.94 8.00 6.31
N GLY A 153 -6.73 6.99 5.96
CA GLY A 153 -7.88 6.62 6.78
C GLY A 153 -8.73 7.84 7.11
N ARG A 154 -9.29 7.84 8.32
CA ARG A 154 -10.30 8.81 8.75
C ARG A 154 -9.80 10.23 8.96
N PHE A 155 -10.66 11.20 8.66
CA PHE A 155 -10.34 12.62 8.65
C PHE A 155 -10.56 13.25 10.03
N PRO A 156 -9.76 14.26 10.44
CA PRO A 156 -10.02 15.03 11.66
C PRO A 156 -11.38 15.74 11.61
N ALA A 157 -12.06 15.85 12.75
CA ALA A 157 -13.42 16.41 12.79
C ALA A 157 -13.53 17.85 12.26
N GLU A 158 -12.50 18.69 12.41
CA GLU A 158 -12.46 20.04 11.79
C GLU A 158 -12.49 19.98 10.25
N VAL A 159 -11.80 19.00 9.66
CA VAL A 159 -11.77 18.76 8.20
C VAL A 159 -13.13 18.25 7.73
N VAL A 160 -13.74 17.30 8.45
CA VAL A 160 -15.09 16.80 8.12
C VAL A 160 -16.15 17.90 8.24
N LEU A 161 -16.08 18.73 9.28
CA LEU A 161 -16.99 19.86 9.44
C LEU A 161 -16.78 20.93 8.35
N SER A 162 -15.54 21.16 7.92
CA SER A 162 -15.21 22.06 6.81
C SER A 162 -15.72 21.56 5.45
N LEU A 163 -15.71 20.23 5.23
CA LEU A 163 -16.35 19.58 4.08
C LEU A 163 -17.88 19.68 4.17
N CYS A 164 -18.46 19.35 5.32
CA CYS A 164 -19.91 19.37 5.58
C CYS A 164 -20.54 20.70 5.17
N ARG A 165 -19.92 21.84 5.52
CA ARG A 165 -20.37 23.18 5.10
C ARG A 165 -20.46 23.34 3.58
N GLN A 166 -19.36 23.05 2.87
CA GLN A 166 -19.32 23.22 1.41
C GLN A 166 -20.25 22.24 0.67
N ILE A 167 -20.43 21.03 1.21
CA ILE A 167 -21.35 20.04 0.65
C ILE A 167 -22.81 20.46 0.88
N ALA A 168 -23.18 20.85 2.10
CA ALA A 168 -24.55 21.29 2.42
C ALA A 168 -24.93 22.59 1.66
N GLU A 169 -23.98 23.51 1.46
CA GLU A 169 -24.18 24.71 0.64
C GLU A 169 -24.42 24.35 -0.84
N GLY A 170 -23.63 23.41 -1.40
CA GLY A 170 -23.85 22.84 -2.73
C GLY A 170 -25.19 22.12 -2.90
N LEU A 171 -25.60 21.33 -1.91
CA LEU A 171 -26.89 20.60 -1.93
C LEU A 171 -28.09 21.54 -1.73
N SER A 172 -27.93 22.61 -0.95
CA SER A 172 -28.94 23.68 -0.87
C SER A 172 -29.13 24.38 -2.21
N HIS A 173 -28.06 24.63 -2.97
CA HIS A 173 -28.18 25.18 -4.33
C HIS A 173 -28.94 24.25 -5.29
N LEU A 174 -28.87 22.92 -5.12
CA LEU A 174 -29.68 21.96 -5.89
C LEU A 174 -31.15 21.99 -5.47
N GLU A 175 -31.44 21.92 -4.17
CA GLU A 175 -32.83 21.91 -3.66
C GLU A 175 -33.59 23.20 -4.02
N ASN A 176 -32.91 24.35 -4.00
CA ASN A 176 -33.47 25.63 -4.48
C ASN A 176 -33.79 25.65 -5.99
N ARG A 177 -33.39 24.62 -6.75
CA ARG A 177 -33.73 24.37 -8.15
C ARG A 177 -34.59 23.10 -8.35
N GLN A 178 -35.08 22.50 -7.27
CA GLN A 178 -35.78 21.20 -7.26
C GLN A 178 -34.93 20.05 -7.84
N LEU A 179 -33.60 20.23 -7.87
CA LEU A 179 -32.62 19.22 -8.24
C LEU A 179 -32.20 18.40 -7.01
N ILE A 180 -31.88 17.14 -7.25
CA ILE A 180 -31.48 16.14 -6.24
C ILE A 180 -30.17 15.52 -6.72
N HIS A 181 -29.22 15.25 -5.81
CA HIS A 181 -27.97 14.58 -6.19
C HIS A 181 -28.19 13.07 -6.36
N GLY A 182 -28.87 12.43 -5.40
CA GLY A 182 -29.33 11.04 -5.40
C GLY A 182 -28.23 9.96 -5.48
N ASP A 183 -26.96 10.35 -5.55
CA ASP A 183 -25.78 9.48 -5.58
C ASP A 183 -24.63 10.14 -4.80
N LEU A 184 -24.93 10.63 -3.60
CA LEU A 184 -23.98 11.38 -2.78
C LEU A 184 -23.01 10.42 -2.06
N GLN A 185 -21.88 10.14 -2.70
CA GLN A 185 -20.87 9.19 -2.22
C GLN A 185 -19.43 9.70 -2.43
N LEU A 186 -18.46 9.11 -1.71
CA LEU A 186 -17.07 9.59 -1.66
C LEU A 186 -16.34 9.71 -3.01
N LYS A 187 -16.72 8.91 -4.02
CA LYS A 187 -16.16 9.02 -5.38
C LYS A 187 -16.68 10.26 -6.15
N ASN A 188 -17.87 10.74 -5.79
CA ASN A 188 -18.57 11.86 -6.45
C ASN A 188 -18.32 13.21 -5.76
N ILE A 189 -17.49 13.26 -4.70
CA ILE A 189 -17.04 14.50 -4.07
C ILE A 189 -15.55 14.67 -4.29
N ARG A 190 -15.14 15.83 -4.81
CA ARG A 190 -13.74 16.16 -5.14
C ARG A 190 -13.27 17.38 -4.37
N LEU A 191 -12.01 17.36 -3.95
CA LEU A 191 -11.38 18.39 -3.12
C LEU A 191 -10.12 18.92 -3.80
N SER A 192 -10.11 20.23 -4.10
CA SER A 192 -8.98 20.90 -4.73
C SER A 192 -7.82 21.17 -3.76
N SER A 193 -6.63 21.44 -4.31
CA SER A 193 -5.49 21.96 -3.55
C SER A 193 -5.71 23.37 -2.98
N SER A 194 -6.76 24.08 -3.40
CA SER A 194 -7.22 25.36 -2.82
C SER A 194 -8.31 25.18 -1.76
N GLY A 195 -8.64 23.94 -1.36
CA GLY A 195 -9.67 23.66 -0.36
C GLY A 195 -11.10 23.94 -0.83
N GLN A 196 -11.33 23.96 -2.14
CA GLN A 196 -12.67 24.02 -2.74
C GLN A 196 -13.20 22.58 -2.88
N THR A 197 -14.37 22.33 -2.30
CA THR A 197 -15.13 21.08 -2.49
C THR A 197 -16.06 21.24 -3.70
N VAL A 198 -16.18 20.18 -4.49
CA VAL A 198 -17.03 20.13 -5.69
C VAL A 198 -17.73 18.77 -5.76
N LEU A 199 -19.05 18.80 -5.90
CA LEU A 199 -19.91 17.66 -6.18
C LEU A 199 -19.93 17.42 -7.70
N VAL A 200 -19.87 16.17 -8.13
CA VAL A 200 -20.03 15.76 -9.53
C VAL A 200 -21.16 14.74 -9.65
N ASP A 201 -21.70 14.58 -10.85
CA ASP A 201 -22.66 13.52 -11.20
C ASP A 201 -24.05 13.59 -10.54
N ALA A 202 -24.39 14.74 -9.96
CA ALA A 202 -25.73 15.02 -9.43
C ALA A 202 -26.81 14.83 -10.51
N GLY A 203 -27.86 14.06 -10.19
CA GLY A 203 -28.98 13.75 -11.07
C GLY A 203 -28.71 12.73 -12.18
N ILE A 204 -27.44 12.47 -12.55
CA ILE A 204 -27.10 11.61 -13.69
C ILE A 204 -27.57 10.16 -13.43
N LYS A 205 -27.32 9.62 -12.24
CA LYS A 205 -27.73 8.25 -11.89
C LYS A 205 -29.25 8.06 -11.99
N GLN A 206 -30.03 9.08 -11.64
CA GLN A 206 -31.50 9.09 -11.63
C GLN A 206 -32.07 9.18 -13.04
N ALA A 207 -31.44 9.99 -13.91
CA ALA A 207 -31.81 10.05 -15.33
C ALA A 207 -31.56 8.72 -16.05
N LEU A 208 -30.50 7.99 -15.68
CA LEU A 208 -30.18 6.65 -16.21
C LEU A 208 -31.06 5.55 -15.61
N ASN A 209 -31.21 5.52 -14.29
CA ASN A 209 -31.93 4.50 -13.51
C ASN A 209 -32.72 5.21 -12.39
N PRO A 210 -34.02 5.48 -12.57
CA PRO A 210 -34.80 6.23 -11.58
C PRO A 210 -35.07 5.41 -10.30
N GLU A 211 -35.18 4.09 -10.43
CA GLU A 211 -35.44 3.14 -9.34
C GLU A 211 -34.15 2.52 -8.77
N LEU A 212 -34.21 2.04 -7.52
CA LEU A 212 -33.10 1.35 -6.86
C LEU A 212 -32.92 -0.08 -7.38
N ILE A 213 -32.22 -0.24 -8.51
CA ILE A 213 -31.84 -1.55 -9.03
C ILE A 213 -30.67 -2.13 -8.22
N ILE A 214 -30.91 -3.27 -7.57
CA ILE A 214 -29.90 -4.04 -6.84
C ILE A 214 -29.27 -5.05 -7.79
N ARG A 215 -27.94 -5.11 -7.87
CA ARG A 215 -27.22 -6.06 -8.73
C ARG A 215 -26.21 -6.88 -7.92
N ALA A 216 -26.09 -8.17 -8.23
CA ALA A 216 -25.11 -9.06 -7.60
C ALA A 216 -23.65 -8.78 -8.01
N ASP A 217 -23.44 -7.96 -9.05
CA ASP A 217 -22.12 -7.54 -9.56
C ASP A 217 -21.76 -6.07 -9.22
N SER A 218 -22.66 -5.32 -8.57
CA SER A 218 -22.36 -3.98 -8.04
C SER A 218 -21.47 -4.05 -6.81
N ALA A 219 -20.53 -3.10 -6.69
CA ALA A 219 -19.65 -3.03 -5.53
C ALA A 219 -20.45 -2.66 -4.27
N PRO A 220 -20.24 -3.34 -3.10
CA PRO A 220 -20.97 -3.04 -1.87
C PRO A 220 -20.87 -1.58 -1.41
N SER A 221 -19.80 -0.87 -1.78
CA SER A 221 -19.63 0.55 -1.43
C SER A 221 -20.60 1.50 -2.13
N GLU A 222 -21.26 1.10 -3.23
CA GLU A 222 -22.31 1.91 -3.86
C GLU A 222 -23.60 1.99 -3.03
N TYR A 223 -23.69 1.20 -1.95
CA TYR A 223 -24.80 1.12 -1.01
C TYR A 223 -24.41 1.58 0.41
N ASP A 224 -23.24 2.20 0.61
CA ASP A 224 -22.73 2.66 1.92
C ASP A 224 -23.56 3.77 2.60
N GLY A 225 -24.40 4.45 1.83
CA GLY A 225 -25.23 5.58 2.27
C GLY A 225 -26.66 5.54 1.73
N ILE A 226 -27.16 4.37 1.33
CA ILE A 226 -28.49 4.21 0.76
C ILE A 226 -29.57 4.49 1.82
N ALA A 227 -30.51 5.38 1.50
CA ALA A 227 -31.54 5.80 2.45
C ALA A 227 -32.65 4.72 2.60
N PRO A 228 -33.12 4.40 3.83
CA PRO A 228 -34.02 3.28 4.07
C PRO A 228 -35.33 3.33 3.27
N GLU A 229 -35.87 4.54 3.04
CA GLU A 229 -37.11 4.77 2.32
C GLU A 229 -37.07 4.47 0.81
N LEU A 230 -35.88 4.22 0.25
CA LEU A 230 -35.68 3.82 -1.15
C LEU A 230 -35.60 2.30 -1.33
N ILE A 231 -35.52 1.53 -0.23
CA ILE A 231 -35.22 0.11 -0.27
C ILE A 231 -36.51 -0.70 -0.34
N GLY A 232 -36.78 -1.31 -1.51
CA GLY A 232 -37.96 -2.16 -1.75
C GLY A 232 -39.27 -1.40 -1.95
N THR A 233 -39.23 -0.08 -2.12
CA THR A 233 -40.42 0.80 -2.20
C THR A 233 -40.76 1.29 -3.61
N GLY A 234 -39.81 1.25 -4.55
CA GLY A 234 -39.94 1.93 -5.85
C GLY A 234 -39.84 3.46 -5.78
N ASN A 235 -39.59 4.03 -4.59
CA ASN A 235 -39.48 5.48 -4.41
C ASN A 235 -38.27 6.06 -5.15
N LEU A 236 -38.47 7.22 -5.78
CA LEU A 236 -37.39 8.02 -6.34
C LEU A 236 -36.56 8.68 -5.21
N PRO A 237 -35.24 8.90 -5.41
CA PRO A 237 -34.44 9.71 -4.50
C PRO A 237 -35.01 11.12 -4.28
N THR A 238 -34.80 11.67 -3.08
CA THR A 238 -35.26 13.00 -2.66
C THR A 238 -34.17 13.76 -1.91
N ALA A 239 -34.40 15.05 -1.61
CA ALA A 239 -33.51 15.81 -0.73
C ALA A 239 -33.38 15.19 0.68
N ALA A 240 -34.40 14.46 1.16
CA ALA A 240 -34.34 13.75 2.44
C ALA A 240 -33.45 12.49 2.38
N SER A 241 -33.37 11.80 1.23
CA SER A 241 -32.41 10.71 1.04
C SER A 241 -30.97 11.22 0.87
N ASP A 242 -30.78 12.37 0.22
CA ASP A 242 -29.45 13.03 0.16
C ASP A 242 -28.96 13.44 1.55
N ARG A 243 -29.85 13.83 2.48
CA ARG A 243 -29.50 14.10 3.89
C ARG A 243 -28.99 12.85 4.59
N TYR A 244 -29.64 11.71 4.38
CA TYR A 244 -29.19 10.43 4.92
C TYR A 244 -27.84 10.00 4.34
N ALA A 245 -27.68 10.11 3.02
CA ALA A 245 -26.41 9.82 2.34
C ALA A 245 -25.28 10.72 2.86
N LEU A 246 -25.53 12.01 3.10
CA LEU A 246 -24.55 12.90 3.74
C LEU A 246 -24.22 12.45 5.17
N GLY A 247 -25.23 12.10 5.97
CA GLY A 247 -25.02 11.58 7.33
C GLY A 247 -24.08 10.38 7.34
N CYS A 248 -24.34 9.39 6.47
CA CYS A 248 -23.48 8.22 6.26
C CYS A 248 -22.08 8.59 5.77
N LEU A 249 -21.95 9.55 4.85
CA LEU A 249 -20.67 10.01 4.30
C LEU A 249 -19.82 10.73 5.36
N LEU A 250 -20.43 11.62 6.16
CA LEU A 250 -19.74 12.31 7.25
C LEU A 250 -19.30 11.33 8.34
N TRP A 251 -20.14 10.34 8.66
CA TRP A 251 -19.79 9.22 9.53
C TRP A 251 -18.61 8.43 8.95
N GLN A 252 -18.64 8.11 7.65
CA GLN A 252 -17.60 7.35 6.96
C GLN A 252 -16.25 8.09 6.93
N LEU A 253 -16.27 9.40 6.71
CA LEU A 253 -15.08 10.25 6.81
C LEU A 253 -14.51 10.30 8.24
N LEU A 254 -15.38 10.39 9.26
CA LEU A 254 -14.95 10.38 10.66
C LEU A 254 -14.48 9.00 11.13
N ALA A 255 -15.01 7.90 10.61
CA ALA A 255 -14.73 6.54 11.10
C ALA A 255 -13.69 5.76 10.26
N GLY A 256 -13.45 6.14 8.99
CA GLY A 256 -12.48 5.47 8.10
C GLY A 256 -13.03 4.22 7.40
N ARG A 257 -14.35 4.04 7.47
CA ARG A 257 -15.15 2.91 6.97
C ARG A 257 -16.61 3.33 6.97
N PRO A 258 -17.48 2.77 6.13
CA PRO A 258 -18.91 3.04 6.18
C PRO A 258 -19.54 2.59 7.52
N PRO A 259 -20.74 3.10 7.85
CA PRO A 259 -21.51 2.66 9.02
C PRO A 259 -21.64 1.13 9.07
N PHE A 260 -22.02 0.53 7.95
CA PHE A 260 -22.17 -0.92 7.77
C PHE A 260 -21.10 -1.46 6.83
N SER A 261 -20.04 -2.03 7.42
CA SER A 261 -18.76 -2.37 6.75
C SER A 261 -18.61 -3.84 6.37
N THR A 262 -19.73 -4.57 6.24
CA THR A 262 -19.72 -6.03 6.14
C THR A 262 -20.90 -6.53 5.33
N GLY A 263 -20.63 -7.47 4.42
CA GLY A 263 -21.64 -8.17 3.63
C GLY A 263 -21.76 -7.66 2.19
N ASP A 264 -22.53 -8.42 1.43
CA ASP A 264 -22.89 -8.13 0.03
C ASP A 264 -23.90 -6.95 -0.06
N PRO A 265 -24.27 -6.50 -1.28
CA PRO A 265 -25.24 -5.40 -1.45
C PRO A 265 -26.56 -5.64 -0.70
N LEU A 266 -27.10 -6.87 -0.74
CA LEU A 266 -28.33 -7.25 -0.05
C LEU A 266 -28.19 -7.13 1.48
N SER A 267 -27.05 -7.58 2.03
CA SER A 267 -26.74 -7.42 3.45
C SER A 267 -26.67 -5.96 3.85
N LYS A 268 -25.97 -5.09 3.09
CA LYS A 268 -25.90 -3.64 3.40
C LYS A 268 -27.28 -2.98 3.35
N LEU A 269 -28.11 -3.30 2.36
CA LEU A 269 -29.49 -2.81 2.25
C LEU A 269 -30.35 -3.24 3.45
N ALA A 270 -30.31 -4.52 3.82
CA ALA A 270 -31.02 -5.03 5.00
C ALA A 270 -30.52 -4.37 6.31
N LEU A 271 -29.22 -4.08 6.43
CA LEU A 271 -28.67 -3.35 7.58
C LEU A 271 -29.19 -1.90 7.65
N HIS A 272 -29.27 -1.19 6.53
CA HIS A 272 -29.86 0.15 6.47
C HIS A 272 -31.36 0.16 6.82
N GLN A 273 -32.14 -0.85 6.42
CA GLN A 273 -33.54 -0.97 6.83
C GLN A 273 -33.73 -1.34 8.31
N THR A 274 -32.92 -2.27 8.84
CA THR A 274 -33.19 -2.92 10.14
C THR A 274 -32.39 -2.40 11.32
N LYS A 275 -31.28 -1.68 11.10
CA LYS A 275 -30.39 -1.20 12.18
C LYS A 275 -30.21 0.31 12.15
N ARG A 276 -30.28 0.91 13.34
CA ARG A 276 -29.85 2.31 13.53
C ARG A 276 -28.32 2.39 13.42
N ILE A 277 -27.83 3.45 12.78
CA ILE A 277 -26.40 3.73 12.69
C ILE A 277 -25.85 4.05 14.09
N SER A 278 -24.75 3.40 14.47
CA SER A 278 -24.13 3.60 15.79
C SER A 278 -23.55 5.00 15.92
N ASN A 279 -23.64 5.61 17.11
CA ASN A 279 -23.09 6.95 17.37
C ASN A 279 -21.59 7.03 16.97
N VAL A 280 -21.25 8.03 16.15
CA VAL A 280 -19.89 8.20 15.60
C VAL A 280 -18.83 8.43 16.69
N SER A 281 -19.19 8.92 17.88
CA SER A 281 -18.25 9.11 19.00
C SER A 281 -17.62 7.80 19.50
N GLN A 282 -18.26 6.64 19.26
CA GLN A 282 -17.71 5.30 19.53
C GLN A 282 -16.56 4.92 18.57
N TRP A 283 -16.34 5.72 17.54
CA TRP A 283 -15.40 5.52 16.44
C TRP A 283 -14.42 6.70 16.33
N ALA A 284 -14.92 7.90 16.62
CA ALA A 284 -14.22 9.16 16.68
C ALA A 284 -14.56 9.94 17.96
N PRO A 285 -14.00 9.55 19.12
CA PRO A 285 -14.25 10.22 20.40
C PRO A 285 -13.84 11.70 20.42
N GLU A 286 -12.97 12.11 19.49
CA GLU A 286 -12.56 13.51 19.30
C GLU A 286 -13.53 14.37 18.47
N THR A 287 -14.68 13.80 18.06
CA THR A 287 -15.71 14.52 17.30
C THR A 287 -16.50 15.46 18.22
N PRO A 288 -16.62 16.77 17.90
CA PRO A 288 -17.49 17.68 18.63
C PRO A 288 -18.94 17.18 18.69
N GLU A 289 -19.61 17.45 19.82
CA GLU A 289 -20.97 16.96 20.05
C GLU A 289 -21.96 17.49 19.01
N GLU A 290 -21.82 18.76 18.58
CA GLU A 290 -22.60 19.37 17.51
C GLU A 290 -22.61 18.53 16.21
N LEU A 291 -21.44 18.06 15.78
CA LEU A 291 -21.27 17.26 14.56
C LEU A 291 -21.77 15.83 14.77
N THR A 292 -21.56 15.27 15.96
CA THR A 292 -22.10 13.96 16.35
C THR A 292 -23.64 13.95 16.32
N ASN A 293 -24.27 14.96 16.92
CA ASN A 293 -25.71 15.13 16.98
C ASN A 293 -26.31 15.49 15.61
N LEU A 294 -25.59 16.24 14.77
CA LEU A 294 -25.98 16.45 13.37
C LEU A 294 -25.99 15.14 12.58
N ILE A 295 -24.93 14.33 12.67
CA ILE A 295 -24.83 13.05 11.96
C ILE A 295 -25.96 12.12 12.40
N ALA A 296 -26.22 12.02 13.71
CA ALA A 296 -27.33 11.23 14.24
C ALA A 296 -28.67 11.61 13.59
N VAL A 297 -29.01 12.90 13.57
CA VAL A 297 -30.26 13.45 12.99
C VAL A 297 -30.32 13.34 11.46
N LEU A 298 -29.19 13.41 10.75
CA LEU A 298 -29.13 13.12 9.32
C LEU A 298 -29.38 11.63 9.03
N THR A 299 -28.87 10.73 9.87
CA THR A 299 -29.02 9.27 9.75
C THR A 299 -30.29 8.68 10.38
N SER A 300 -31.27 9.51 10.75
CA SER A 300 -32.56 9.04 11.28
C SER A 300 -33.24 8.08 10.29
N PRO A 301 -33.74 6.90 10.73
CA PRO A 301 -34.40 5.95 9.82
C PRO A 301 -35.62 6.54 9.13
N SER A 302 -36.47 7.28 9.86
CA SER A 302 -37.57 8.03 9.23
C SER A 302 -37.02 9.26 8.51
N SER A 303 -37.51 9.53 7.31
CA SER A 303 -37.22 10.75 6.57
C SER A 303 -37.81 12.01 7.24
N SER A 304 -38.90 11.87 7.99
CA SER A 304 -39.54 12.98 8.74
C SER A 304 -38.81 13.39 10.02
N GLU A 305 -37.88 12.56 10.52
CA GLU A 305 -37.01 12.86 11.67
C GLU A 305 -35.73 13.61 11.25
N ARG A 306 -35.52 13.85 9.95
CA ARG A 306 -34.37 14.54 9.36
C ARG A 306 -34.71 16.03 9.17
N PRO A 307 -33.72 16.93 8.93
CA PRO A 307 -33.99 18.34 8.67
C PRO A 307 -34.89 18.54 7.44
N VAL A 308 -35.80 19.52 7.51
CA VAL A 308 -36.84 19.74 6.48
C VAL A 308 -36.21 20.27 5.20
N SER A 309 -35.20 21.14 5.31
CA SER A 309 -34.45 21.68 4.18
C SER A 309 -32.93 21.61 4.40
N TRP A 310 -32.16 21.77 3.31
CA TRP A 310 -30.71 21.98 3.38
C TRP A 310 -30.34 23.32 4.00
N ARG A 311 -31.25 24.29 3.97
CA ARG A 311 -31.07 25.58 4.65
C ARG A 311 -31.00 25.39 6.16
N ASP A 312 -31.86 24.55 6.75
CA ASP A 312 -31.82 24.23 8.19
C ASP A 312 -30.46 23.64 8.59
N VAL A 313 -29.90 22.77 7.74
CA VAL A 313 -28.56 22.18 7.94
C VAL A 313 -27.49 23.26 7.91
N VAL A 314 -27.51 24.14 6.90
CA VAL A 314 -26.54 25.23 6.73
C VAL A 314 -26.65 26.28 7.84
N GLU A 315 -27.86 26.61 8.31
CA GLU A 315 -28.07 27.53 9.44
C GLU A 315 -27.56 26.90 10.75
N LYS A 316 -27.73 25.58 10.96
CA LYS A 316 -27.22 24.87 12.13
C LYS A 316 -25.69 24.73 12.18
N ILE A 317 -25.00 24.64 11.04
CA ILE A 317 -23.52 24.50 10.98
C ILE A 317 -22.77 25.78 10.61
N GLY A 318 -23.47 26.80 10.10
CA GLY A 318 -22.91 28.00 9.45
C GLY A 318 -22.37 27.74 8.04
N THR A 319 -22.50 28.73 7.16
CA THR A 319 -22.00 28.71 5.76
C THR A 319 -20.49 28.50 5.64
N ALA A 320 -20.02 28.13 4.45
CA ALA A 320 -18.61 27.87 4.17
C ALA A 320 -17.76 29.16 4.20
N ARG A 321 -16.95 29.34 5.25
CA ARG A 321 -16.11 30.53 5.41
C ARG A 321 -14.75 30.35 4.76
N HIS A 322 -14.03 31.46 4.57
CA HIS A 322 -12.65 31.45 4.09
C HIS A 322 -11.70 30.58 4.94
N ARG A 323 -11.97 30.47 6.26
CA ARG A 323 -11.19 29.59 7.15
C ARG A 323 -11.37 28.10 6.82
N ASP A 324 -12.58 27.66 6.50
CA ASP A 324 -12.88 26.27 6.18
C ASP A 324 -12.13 25.86 4.88
N LYS A 325 -12.07 26.75 3.87
CA LYS A 325 -11.21 26.54 2.68
C LYS A 325 -9.72 26.47 3.02
N LYS A 326 -9.23 27.28 3.97
CA LYS A 326 -7.83 27.24 4.44
C LYS A 326 -7.49 25.92 5.14
N THR A 327 -8.35 25.43 6.03
CA THR A 327 -8.20 24.13 6.71
C THR A 327 -8.14 22.98 5.70
N LEU A 328 -9.03 22.98 4.69
CA LEU A 328 -9.02 21.95 3.65
C LEU A 328 -7.80 22.06 2.71
N ALA A 329 -7.38 23.26 2.33
CA ALA A 329 -6.16 23.46 1.55
C ALA A 329 -4.92 22.95 2.31
N GLN A 330 -4.82 23.21 3.62
CA GLN A 330 -3.74 22.70 4.47
C GLN A 330 -3.78 21.17 4.65
N PHE A 331 -4.97 20.58 4.70
CA PHE A 331 -5.15 19.13 4.71
C PHE A 331 -4.57 18.51 3.43
N VAL A 332 -5.00 19.00 2.24
CA VAL A 332 -4.50 18.50 0.94
C VAL A 332 -3.02 18.82 0.70
N SER A 333 -2.52 19.98 1.14
CA SER A 333 -1.13 20.38 0.87
C SER A 333 -0.11 19.48 1.56
N ARG A 334 -0.41 18.95 2.75
CA ARG A 334 0.43 17.95 3.45
C ARG A 334 0.68 16.71 2.59
N PHE A 335 -0.24 16.37 1.69
CA PHE A 335 -0.15 15.20 0.82
C PHE A 335 0.61 15.50 -0.47
N SER A 336 0.57 16.75 -0.94
CA SER A 336 1.25 17.17 -2.18
C SER A 336 2.78 17.09 -2.04
N THR A 337 3.31 17.33 -0.84
CA THR A 337 4.75 17.26 -0.54
C THR A 337 5.33 15.84 -0.52
N GLU A 338 4.53 14.81 -0.21
CA GLU A 338 4.99 13.40 -0.14
C GLU A 338 4.95 12.68 -1.51
N VAL A 339 4.26 13.22 -2.52
CA VAL A 339 4.02 12.57 -3.83
C VAL A 339 5.09 12.92 -4.91
N ASN A 340 6.19 13.58 -4.52
CA ASN A 340 7.27 14.00 -5.42
C ASN A 340 8.20 12.85 -5.93
N GLU A 341 7.63 11.71 -6.34
CA GLU A 341 8.32 10.72 -7.18
C GLU A 341 7.46 10.12 -8.32
N THR A 342 6.18 10.51 -8.46
CA THR A 342 5.34 10.20 -9.63
C THR A 342 4.83 11.47 -10.33
N PRO A 343 5.45 11.90 -11.45
CA PRO A 343 5.13 13.18 -12.09
C PRO A 343 3.86 13.11 -12.96
N THR A 344 2.70 13.40 -12.38
CA THR A 344 1.46 13.79 -13.08
C THR A 344 1.58 15.20 -13.70
N LEU A 345 2.64 15.42 -14.47
CA LEU A 345 3.03 16.72 -15.04
C LEU A 345 2.30 17.04 -16.36
N PHE A 346 0.97 17.15 -16.28
CA PHE A 346 0.11 17.54 -17.40
C PHE A 346 -1.04 18.51 -17.05
N TYR A 347 -0.94 19.38 -16.04
CA TYR A 347 -1.83 20.57 -15.95
C TYR A 347 -1.15 21.84 -15.44
N GLN A 348 -0.67 22.66 -16.37
CA GLN A 348 -0.51 24.11 -16.18
C GLN A 348 -1.11 24.86 -17.38
N GLY A 349 -2.38 25.23 -17.26
CA GLY A 349 -2.99 26.23 -18.14
C GLY A 349 -2.34 27.59 -17.90
N ALA A 350 -2.08 28.35 -18.97
CA ALA A 350 -1.28 29.56 -18.89
C ALA A 350 -2.05 30.75 -18.29
N SER A 351 -1.68 31.18 -17.09
CA SER A 351 -1.96 32.53 -16.58
C SER A 351 -0.79 33.05 -15.73
N SER A 352 -0.52 34.35 -15.83
CA SER A 352 0.64 35.06 -15.24
C SER A 352 2.03 34.53 -15.63
N LYS A 353 2.82 35.34 -16.35
CA LYS A 353 4.28 35.12 -16.46
C LYS A 353 4.89 35.52 -15.11
N PRO A 354 5.59 34.64 -14.36
CA PRO A 354 6.44 35.10 -13.28
C PRO A 354 7.55 35.97 -13.88
N LYS A 355 7.74 37.19 -13.34
CA LYS A 355 8.90 38.03 -13.69
C LYS A 355 10.16 37.25 -13.27
N ARG A 356 10.92 36.73 -14.23
CA ARG A 356 12.24 36.13 -13.97
C ARG A 356 13.17 37.21 -13.45
N SER A 357 13.43 37.23 -12.14
CA SER A 357 14.56 37.96 -11.58
C SER A 357 15.85 37.39 -12.16
N PHE A 358 16.61 38.24 -12.85
CA PHE A 358 17.77 37.82 -13.63
C PHE A 358 18.98 37.63 -12.70
N MET A 359 19.11 36.44 -12.12
CA MET A 359 20.18 36.14 -11.14
C MET A 359 21.05 34.93 -11.52
N GLN A 360 21.47 34.88 -12.79
CA GLN A 360 22.48 33.94 -13.30
C GLN A 360 23.63 34.67 -14.03
N SER A 361 24.34 35.56 -13.32
CA SER A 361 25.50 36.29 -13.88
C SER A 361 26.67 36.52 -12.91
N ARG A 362 26.69 35.90 -11.71
CA ARG A 362 27.79 36.05 -10.74
C ARG A 362 28.76 34.87 -10.65
N TRP A 363 28.30 33.63 -10.83
CA TRP A 363 29.16 32.45 -10.72
C TRP A 363 30.21 32.34 -11.86
N GLY A 364 29.82 32.61 -13.11
CA GLY A 364 30.75 32.59 -14.25
C GLY A 364 31.89 33.62 -14.11
N VAL A 365 31.58 34.82 -13.59
CA VAL A 365 32.58 35.87 -13.37
C VAL A 365 33.55 35.50 -12.25
N MET A 366 33.08 34.90 -11.15
CA MET A 366 33.94 34.43 -10.06
C MET A 366 34.90 33.33 -10.52
N VAL A 367 34.45 32.38 -11.34
CA VAL A 367 35.33 31.34 -11.91
C VAL A 367 36.36 31.95 -12.87
N LEU A 368 35.96 32.92 -13.71
CA LEU A 368 36.88 33.61 -14.62
C LEU A 368 37.97 34.37 -13.84
N LEU A 369 37.58 35.12 -12.80
CA LEU A 369 38.51 35.84 -11.94
C LEU A 369 39.50 34.90 -11.24
N PHE A 370 39.04 33.73 -10.77
CA PHE A 370 39.91 32.73 -10.12
C PHE A 370 40.96 32.14 -11.07
N PHE A 371 40.59 31.91 -12.35
CA PHE A 371 41.56 31.48 -13.37
C PHE A 371 42.53 32.61 -13.76
N VAL A 372 42.06 33.85 -13.88
CA VAL A 372 42.93 35.00 -14.17
C VAL A 372 43.93 35.26 -13.02
N SER A 373 43.49 35.20 -11.76
CA SER A 373 44.41 35.37 -10.61
C SER A 373 45.42 34.23 -10.51
N THR A 374 45.01 32.98 -10.76
CA THR A 374 45.93 31.83 -10.75
C THR A 374 46.93 31.90 -11.90
N GLY A 375 46.50 32.36 -13.08
CA GLY A 375 47.37 32.59 -14.24
C GLY A 375 48.41 33.69 -14.00
N ALA A 376 47.99 34.83 -13.45
CA ALA A 376 48.88 35.97 -13.19
C ALA A 376 49.97 35.66 -12.15
N VAL A 377 49.67 34.82 -11.15
CA VAL A 377 50.67 34.36 -10.16
C VAL A 377 51.72 33.45 -10.80
N LEU A 378 51.37 32.70 -11.86
CA LEU A 378 52.29 31.81 -12.57
C LEU A 378 53.14 32.52 -13.64
N THR A 379 52.75 33.71 -14.12
CA THR A 379 53.51 34.47 -15.13
C THR A 379 54.45 35.54 -14.55
N LEU A 380 54.31 35.89 -13.28
CA LEU A 380 55.13 36.92 -12.61
C LEU A 380 56.34 36.36 -11.83
N MET A 381 56.65 35.07 -11.94
CA MET A 381 57.75 34.41 -11.21
C MET A 381 58.64 33.53 -12.10
N ASP A 382 59.24 34.12 -13.15
CA ASP A 382 60.36 33.53 -13.89
C ASP A 382 61.60 34.45 -13.87
N LYS A 383 62.80 33.86 -13.94
CA LYS A 383 64.13 34.52 -14.02
C LYS A 383 64.51 35.43 -12.84
N GLY A 384 64.71 34.83 -11.66
CA GLY A 384 65.19 35.56 -10.46
C GLY A 384 65.88 34.76 -9.34
N ALA A 385 66.05 33.45 -9.50
CA ALA A 385 66.97 32.57 -8.78
C ALA A 385 67.21 32.69 -7.24
N ARG A 386 66.76 31.63 -6.52
CA ARG A 386 67.54 30.92 -5.47
C ARG A 386 67.88 31.66 -4.16
N ALA A 387 66.88 31.88 -3.31
CA ALA A 387 67.07 31.86 -1.85
C ALA A 387 65.86 31.24 -1.12
N LYS A 388 66.14 30.43 -0.09
CA LYS A 388 65.26 29.90 0.98
C LYS A 388 63.72 30.04 0.79
N THR A 389 63.06 28.94 0.40
CA THR A 389 62.12 28.15 1.24
C THR A 389 61.50 27.01 0.43
N LEU A 390 62.17 25.86 0.34
CA LEU A 390 61.55 24.62 -0.15
C LEU A 390 62.43 23.40 0.21
N SER A 391 61.93 22.51 1.07
CA SER A 391 62.29 21.07 1.12
C SER A 391 61.67 20.36 2.34
N ILE A 392 60.45 19.84 2.17
CA ILE A 392 60.06 18.61 2.87
C ILE A 392 60.31 17.50 1.83
N PHE A 393 61.43 16.80 1.97
CA PHE A 393 62.02 15.98 0.89
C PHE A 393 61.33 14.61 0.71
N PRO A 394 61.40 14.02 -0.50
CA PRO A 394 61.15 12.61 -0.76
C PRO A 394 62.36 11.72 -0.38
N ARG A 395 62.29 10.41 -0.69
CA ARG A 395 63.17 9.36 -0.15
C ARG A 395 64.52 9.18 -0.87
N SER A 396 65.50 8.73 -0.09
CA SER A 396 66.60 7.79 -0.42
C SER A 396 67.57 8.13 -1.57
N PHE A 397 68.83 8.40 -1.23
CA PHE A 397 69.89 7.36 -1.18
C PHE A 397 71.05 7.79 -0.25
N SER A 398 72.08 6.94 -0.10
CA SER A 398 73.08 6.98 0.99
C SER A 398 74.49 7.47 0.62
N THR A 399 75.24 7.89 1.63
CA THR A 399 76.71 7.90 1.68
C THR A 399 77.18 7.77 3.13
N ASP A 400 78.30 7.07 3.36
CA ASP A 400 78.77 6.62 4.68
C ASP A 400 80.03 7.36 5.18
N ILE A 401 80.43 7.04 6.42
CA ILE A 401 81.77 6.57 6.87
C ILE A 401 82.21 7.24 8.21
N PHE A 402 82.73 6.39 9.13
CA PHE A 402 83.25 6.65 10.49
C PHE A 402 82.24 7.12 11.56
N SER A 403 82.15 6.51 12.75
CA SER A 403 82.67 5.23 13.29
C SER A 403 81.70 4.76 14.42
N SER A 404 81.66 3.52 14.91
CA SER A 404 82.59 2.37 14.84
C SER A 404 81.86 1.00 14.86
N LYS A 405 82.54 -0.05 14.36
CA LYS A 405 82.18 -1.50 14.45
C LYS A 405 82.86 -2.15 15.68
N PRO A 406 82.71 -3.47 15.97
CA PRO A 406 81.79 -4.53 15.51
C PRO A 406 81.00 -5.11 16.74
N ALA A 407 80.48 -6.35 16.87
CA ALA A 407 80.54 -7.62 16.11
C ALA A 407 79.27 -8.46 16.42
N SER A 408 78.60 -9.09 15.44
CA SER A 408 78.85 -10.41 14.80
C SER A 408 78.16 -11.59 15.50
N ASP A 409 77.39 -12.32 14.69
CA ASP A 409 77.01 -13.75 14.76
C ASP A 409 77.26 -14.57 16.04
N ASN A 410 76.24 -15.36 16.42
CA ASN A 410 76.47 -16.80 16.43
C ASN A 410 75.19 -17.62 16.17
N LYS A 411 75.40 -18.85 15.70
CA LYS A 411 74.36 -19.85 15.43
C LYS A 411 74.31 -20.90 16.57
N GLU A 412 73.24 -21.70 16.51
CA GLU A 412 73.25 -23.16 16.74
C GLU A 412 73.43 -23.77 18.15
N ILE A 413 72.48 -24.68 18.44
CA ILE A 413 72.64 -26.01 19.05
C ILE A 413 72.47 -26.21 20.59
N GLN A 414 71.79 -27.34 20.89
CA GLN A 414 71.51 -28.01 22.16
C GLN A 414 70.65 -27.25 23.19
N GLU A 415 69.46 -27.70 23.61
CA GLU A 415 68.90 -29.01 24.02
C GLU A 415 68.94 -29.31 25.53
N LYS A 416 67.76 -29.75 26.01
CA LYS A 416 67.52 -30.71 27.11
C LYS A 416 67.66 -30.28 28.59
N LYS A 417 66.49 -30.34 29.24
CA LYS A 417 66.22 -30.75 30.64
C LYS A 417 66.44 -29.76 31.80
N SER A 418 65.42 -28.94 32.05
CA SER A 418 64.80 -28.80 33.38
C SER A 418 63.40 -28.16 33.25
N LEU A 419 62.59 -28.19 34.33
CA LEU A 419 61.18 -27.73 34.43
C LEU A 419 60.18 -28.57 33.58
N GLN A 420 59.26 -29.41 34.06
CA GLN A 420 58.58 -29.63 35.35
C GLN A 420 58.13 -28.39 36.15
N GLN A 421 56.81 -28.36 36.39
CA GLN A 421 56.04 -27.44 37.23
C GLN A 421 55.74 -26.03 36.67
N THR A 422 54.53 -25.58 37.02
CA THR A 422 53.99 -24.21 36.91
C THR A 422 54.09 -23.50 35.55
N VAL A 423 53.16 -23.84 34.64
CA VAL A 423 52.56 -22.84 33.74
C VAL A 423 51.08 -22.72 34.12
N GLU A 424 50.74 -21.63 34.80
CA GLU A 424 49.36 -21.22 35.05
C GLU A 424 49.14 -19.82 34.45
N LYS A 425 47.89 -19.56 34.03
CA LYS A 425 47.35 -18.32 33.44
C LYS A 425 47.60 -18.11 31.93
N ASP A 426 46.70 -17.31 31.37
CA ASP A 426 46.68 -16.71 30.03
C ASP A 426 46.54 -17.61 28.79
N SER A 427 45.65 -18.62 28.86
CA SER A 427 45.11 -19.27 27.64
C SER A 427 43.68 -19.85 27.80
N SER A 428 42.68 -19.05 28.22
CA SER A 428 41.33 -19.59 28.53
C SER A 428 40.12 -18.68 28.22
N VAL A 429 39.87 -18.36 26.93
CA VAL A 429 38.59 -17.72 26.50
C VAL A 429 37.95 -18.41 25.27
N VAL A 430 38.63 -19.37 24.63
CA VAL A 430 38.10 -20.14 23.49
C VAL A 430 37.87 -21.59 23.91
N ALA A 431 36.82 -22.22 23.35
CA ALA A 431 36.39 -23.62 23.56
C ALA A 431 35.75 -23.96 24.93
N LYS A 432 34.49 -23.54 25.12
CA LYS A 432 33.48 -24.39 25.79
C LYS A 432 32.47 -24.89 24.77
N HIS A 433 32.65 -26.11 24.28
CA HIS A 433 31.61 -26.80 23.50
C HIS A 433 30.50 -27.27 24.45
N SER A 434 29.37 -26.56 24.46
CA SER A 434 28.11 -27.18 24.89
C SER A 434 27.76 -28.28 23.90
N LYS A 435 27.75 -29.52 24.38
CA LYS A 435 27.38 -30.70 23.58
C LYS A 435 25.90 -30.54 23.20
N LEU A 436 25.60 -30.35 21.91
CA LEU A 436 24.22 -30.19 21.43
C LEU A 436 23.37 -31.39 21.88
N LEU A 437 22.22 -31.09 22.48
CA LEU A 437 21.28 -32.13 22.92
C LEU A 437 20.62 -32.76 21.69
N ARG A 438 20.34 -34.07 21.74
CA ARG A 438 19.42 -34.67 20.75
C ARG A 438 17.99 -34.30 21.13
N LEU A 439 17.14 -34.03 20.14
CA LEU A 439 15.70 -33.96 20.37
C LEU A 439 15.22 -35.31 20.93
N PRO A 440 14.38 -35.33 21.99
CA PRO A 440 13.76 -36.55 22.47
C PRO A 440 12.86 -37.17 21.39
N GLU A 441 12.70 -38.48 21.43
CA GLU A 441 11.69 -39.18 20.64
C GLU A 441 10.28 -38.90 21.21
N PRO A 442 9.21 -38.95 20.38
CA PRO A 442 7.85 -38.79 20.87
C PRO A 442 7.45 -39.91 21.84
N ASP A 443 6.66 -39.58 22.86
CA ASP A 443 6.01 -40.59 23.69
C ASP A 443 4.83 -41.28 22.97
N ALA A 444 4.17 -42.22 23.66
CA ALA A 444 3.04 -42.97 23.13
C ALA A 444 1.79 -42.11 22.80
N ALA A 445 1.74 -40.84 23.25
CA ALA A 445 0.71 -39.87 22.91
C ALA A 445 1.18 -38.86 21.82
N GLY A 446 2.39 -39.03 21.29
CA GLY A 446 2.97 -38.12 20.30
C GLY A 446 3.55 -36.84 20.90
N VAL A 447 3.88 -36.80 22.19
CA VAL A 447 4.42 -35.60 22.86
C VAL A 447 5.94 -35.64 22.94
N ILE A 448 6.60 -34.52 22.61
CA ILE A 448 8.03 -34.28 22.84
C ILE A 448 8.17 -33.14 23.85
N GLN A 449 8.51 -33.46 25.10
CA GLN A 449 8.68 -32.47 26.16
C GLN A 449 10.15 -31.99 26.25
N LEU A 450 10.40 -30.74 25.89
CA LEU A 450 11.72 -30.10 25.99
C LEU A 450 11.93 -29.52 27.40
N THR A 451 12.69 -30.24 28.21
CA THR A 451 12.90 -29.99 29.64
C THR A 451 14.14 -29.16 29.98
N GLU A 452 15.14 -29.16 29.11
CA GLU A 452 16.43 -28.48 29.30
C GLU A 452 16.48 -27.11 28.60
N THR A 453 17.36 -26.23 29.08
CA THR A 453 17.66 -24.92 28.46
C THR A 453 18.81 -25.00 27.45
N GLY A 454 19.44 -26.17 27.29
CA GLY A 454 20.51 -26.38 26.33
C GLY A 454 20.02 -26.28 24.88
N PRO A 455 20.91 -25.92 23.93
CA PRO A 455 20.59 -25.98 22.51
C PRO A 455 20.45 -27.45 22.06
N TYR A 456 19.25 -27.81 21.63
CA TYR A 456 18.95 -29.06 20.92
C TYR A 456 19.40 -28.93 19.46
N ALA A 457 20.02 -29.97 18.90
CA ALA A 457 20.28 -30.04 17.46
C ALA A 457 18.98 -30.28 16.68
N ALA A 458 18.78 -29.55 15.58
CA ALA A 458 17.70 -29.84 14.64
C ALA A 458 17.83 -31.25 14.05
N ALA A 459 16.75 -32.03 14.14
CA ALA A 459 16.61 -33.37 13.57
C ALA A 459 15.38 -33.43 12.64
N ASP A 460 15.26 -34.51 11.87
CA ASP A 460 14.02 -34.83 11.16
C ASP A 460 13.16 -35.72 12.07
N ILE A 461 11.87 -35.43 12.18
CA ILE A 461 10.89 -36.17 13.00
C ILE A 461 9.76 -36.66 12.09
N SER A 462 9.28 -37.89 12.29
CA SER A 462 8.17 -38.48 11.56
C SER A 462 7.27 -39.27 12.49
N THR A 463 5.98 -38.92 12.56
CA THR A 463 4.95 -39.65 13.32
C THR A 463 3.77 -40.02 12.42
N VAL A 464 3.09 -41.12 12.75
CA VAL A 464 1.89 -41.56 12.02
C VAL A 464 0.66 -40.73 12.41
N GLY A 465 0.54 -40.38 13.69
CA GLY A 465 -0.53 -39.55 14.25
C GLY A 465 -0.10 -38.11 14.58
N PRO A 466 -0.81 -37.42 15.49
CA PRO A 466 -0.49 -36.05 15.90
C PRO A 466 0.86 -35.97 16.65
N LEU A 467 1.47 -34.78 16.64
CA LEU A 467 2.74 -34.48 17.30
C LEU A 467 2.66 -33.14 18.05
N HIS A 468 2.95 -33.15 19.36
CA HIS A 468 3.02 -31.96 20.20
C HIS A 468 4.43 -31.77 20.76
N ILE A 469 5.19 -30.81 20.22
CA ILE A 469 6.50 -30.44 20.77
C ILE A 469 6.31 -29.28 21.74
N ARG A 470 6.63 -29.49 23.01
CA ARG A 470 6.31 -28.59 24.11
C ARG A 470 7.54 -28.20 24.91
N GLY A 471 7.79 -26.90 25.04
CA GLY A 471 8.78 -26.36 25.97
C GLY A 471 8.22 -26.14 27.37
N VAL A 472 9.01 -26.40 28.41
CA VAL A 472 8.63 -26.08 29.80
C VAL A 472 8.37 -24.57 29.95
N LYS A 473 7.20 -24.21 30.46
CA LYS A 473 6.77 -22.82 30.69
C LYS A 473 7.81 -22.07 31.54
N GLY A 474 8.26 -20.90 31.07
CA GLY A 474 9.27 -20.07 31.73
C GLY A 474 10.72 -20.47 31.44
N LYS A 475 10.97 -21.62 30.79
CA LYS A 475 12.26 -21.92 30.14
C LYS A 475 12.20 -21.53 28.66
N GLN A 476 13.37 -21.36 28.04
CA GLN A 476 13.52 -21.18 26.60
C GLN A 476 14.30 -22.35 25.99
N PRO A 477 13.66 -23.48 25.66
CA PRO A 477 14.32 -24.57 24.93
C PRO A 477 14.58 -24.13 23.48
N ARG A 478 15.85 -24.21 23.06
CA ARG A 478 16.30 -23.69 21.76
C ARG A 478 16.66 -24.84 20.84
N ILE A 479 16.09 -24.86 19.63
CA ILE A 479 16.48 -25.78 18.56
C ILE A 479 17.42 -25.03 17.62
N LEU A 480 18.67 -25.46 17.57
CA LEU A 480 19.71 -24.88 16.70
C LEU A 480 19.62 -25.51 15.31
N VAL A 481 19.38 -24.66 14.31
CA VAL A 481 19.35 -25.03 12.89
C VAL A 481 20.64 -24.54 12.25
N GLU A 482 21.48 -25.48 11.81
CA GLU A 482 22.71 -25.20 11.07
C GLU A 482 22.47 -25.33 9.54
N ASN A 483 23.05 -26.35 8.90
CA ASN A 483 23.14 -26.47 7.44
C ASN A 483 22.01 -27.31 6.82
N LYS A 484 21.03 -27.76 7.62
CA LYS A 484 19.90 -28.60 7.21
C LYS A 484 18.63 -28.15 7.92
N SER A 485 17.54 -28.00 7.17
CA SER A 485 16.21 -27.68 7.72
C SER A 485 15.72 -28.80 8.62
N CYS A 486 15.11 -28.45 9.76
CA CYS A 486 14.33 -29.40 10.55
C CYS A 486 13.11 -29.84 9.72
N LYS A 487 12.91 -31.13 9.52
CA LYS A 487 11.72 -31.67 8.84
C LYS A 487 10.80 -32.32 9.86
N ILE A 488 9.51 -32.06 9.77
CA ILE A 488 8.49 -32.71 10.58
C ILE A 488 7.39 -33.26 9.66
N TRP A 489 7.13 -34.56 9.75
CA TRP A 489 5.93 -35.20 9.23
C TRP A 489 5.10 -35.66 10.43
N ALA A 490 3.85 -35.19 10.53
CA ALA A 490 2.88 -35.61 11.53
C ALA A 490 1.47 -35.37 10.97
N GLU A 491 0.45 -36.11 11.40
CA GLU A 491 -0.93 -35.85 10.96
C GLU A 491 -1.35 -34.40 11.27
N GLN A 492 -1.04 -33.96 12.49
CA GLN A 492 -1.26 -32.62 13.02
C GLN A 492 -0.01 -32.21 13.80
N LEU A 493 0.41 -30.95 13.71
CA LEU A 493 1.58 -30.45 14.45
C LEU A 493 1.20 -29.31 15.41
N ILE A 494 1.52 -29.48 16.70
CA ILE A 494 1.44 -28.42 17.71
C ILE A 494 2.86 -28.11 18.21
N LEU A 495 3.28 -26.85 18.11
CA LEU A 495 4.50 -26.34 18.74
C LEU A 495 4.14 -25.33 19.83
N GLU A 496 4.57 -25.56 21.06
CA GLU A 496 4.30 -24.69 22.21
C GLU A 496 5.60 -24.30 22.93
N ASN A 497 5.89 -23.00 23.01
CA ASN A 497 7.08 -22.45 23.70
C ASN A 497 8.42 -23.04 23.19
N VAL A 498 8.58 -23.12 21.86
CA VAL A 498 9.78 -23.64 21.17
C VAL A 498 10.48 -22.52 20.40
N HIS A 499 11.81 -22.45 20.49
CA HIS A 499 12.60 -21.37 19.90
C HIS A 499 13.61 -21.90 18.87
N PHE A 500 13.36 -21.67 17.59
CA PHE A 500 14.29 -22.02 16.51
C PHE A 500 15.32 -20.91 16.31
N VAL A 501 16.60 -21.27 16.36
CA VAL A 501 17.73 -20.35 16.18
C VAL A 501 18.56 -20.81 14.99
N TYR A 502 18.69 -19.95 13.98
CA TYR A 502 19.59 -20.17 12.86
C TYR A 502 21.03 -19.82 13.25
N ALA A 503 21.95 -20.80 13.18
CA ALA A 503 23.35 -20.59 13.51
C ALA A 503 24.10 -19.71 12.49
N GLY A 504 23.60 -19.67 11.24
CA GLY A 504 24.31 -19.10 10.10
C GLY A 504 25.35 -20.06 9.50
N GLU A 505 25.89 -19.71 8.34
CA GLU A 505 27.05 -20.41 7.78
C GLU A 505 28.27 -20.18 8.68
N GLY A 506 28.70 -21.22 9.39
CA GLY A 506 30.00 -21.22 10.06
C GLY A 506 31.13 -21.02 9.05
N ASN A 507 32.28 -20.52 9.50
CA ASN A 507 33.35 -19.91 8.70
C ASN A 507 34.17 -20.87 7.78
N LYS A 508 33.54 -21.92 7.23
CA LYS A 508 34.12 -22.98 6.40
C LYS A 508 33.88 -22.67 4.92
N LYS A 509 34.96 -22.48 4.16
CA LYS A 509 35.01 -22.04 2.75
C LYS A 509 34.41 -23.06 1.73
N LYS A 510 33.12 -23.41 1.83
CA LYS A 510 32.42 -24.19 0.79
C LYS A 510 31.13 -23.48 0.38
N GLN A 511 30.89 -23.42 -0.93
CA GLN A 511 29.66 -22.88 -1.52
C GLN A 511 28.48 -23.82 -1.20
N GLN A 512 27.84 -23.62 -0.05
CA GLN A 512 26.59 -24.29 0.27
C GLN A 512 25.41 -23.51 -0.31
N LYS A 513 24.33 -24.22 -0.61
CA LYS A 513 23.10 -23.61 -1.14
C LYS A 513 22.32 -23.02 0.05
N PRO A 514 21.85 -21.76 -0.01
CA PRO A 514 21.18 -21.13 1.13
C PRO A 514 19.99 -21.95 1.59
N LEU A 515 19.85 -22.06 2.90
CA LEU A 515 18.83 -22.86 3.57
C LEU A 515 17.42 -22.39 3.16
N ALA A 516 16.57 -23.30 2.70
CA ALA A 516 15.23 -22.94 2.20
C ALA A 516 14.31 -22.44 3.32
N ALA A 517 14.24 -23.19 4.43
CA ALA A 517 13.50 -22.84 5.63
C ALA A 517 14.19 -23.38 6.89
N LEU A 518 13.90 -22.81 8.06
CA LEU A 518 14.34 -23.38 9.34
C LEU A 518 13.55 -24.65 9.67
N LEU A 519 12.23 -24.60 9.47
CA LEU A 519 11.30 -25.70 9.66
C LEU A 519 10.54 -26.02 8.36
N LEU A 520 10.46 -27.30 8.02
CA LEU A 520 9.68 -27.85 6.91
C LEU A 520 8.64 -28.82 7.50
N VAL A 521 7.35 -28.48 7.40
CA VAL A 521 6.25 -29.26 7.98
C VAL A 521 5.39 -29.89 6.88
N GLN A 522 5.11 -31.19 7.03
CA GLN A 522 4.08 -31.90 6.29
C GLN A 522 3.01 -32.41 7.28
N SER A 523 1.87 -31.71 7.35
CA SER A 523 0.75 -31.99 8.25
C SER A 523 -0.56 -31.42 7.73
N GLN A 524 -1.73 -31.97 8.11
CA GLN A 524 -3.04 -31.44 7.70
C GLN A 524 -3.37 -30.12 8.44
N ASP A 525 -3.12 -30.09 9.75
CA ASP A 525 -3.21 -28.91 10.61
C ASP A 525 -1.84 -28.54 11.19
N ILE A 526 -1.62 -27.25 11.45
CA ILE A 526 -0.44 -26.74 12.16
C ILE A 526 -0.81 -25.61 13.12
N ALA A 527 -0.34 -25.71 14.37
CA ALA A 527 -0.55 -24.73 15.42
C ALA A 527 0.76 -24.32 16.10
N LEU A 528 1.04 -23.02 16.16
CA LEU A 528 2.22 -22.41 16.77
C LEU A 528 1.80 -21.52 17.94
N PHE A 529 2.27 -21.81 19.15
CA PHE A 529 1.94 -21.05 20.37
C PHE A 529 3.21 -20.60 21.09
N GLY A 530 3.40 -19.28 21.24
CA GLY A 530 4.52 -18.75 22.03
C GLY A 530 5.92 -19.06 21.46
N CYS A 531 6.01 -19.38 20.16
CA CYS A 531 7.25 -19.80 19.53
C CYS A 531 8.10 -18.61 19.06
N SER A 532 9.38 -18.83 18.75
CA SER A 532 10.18 -17.81 18.07
C SER A 532 11.14 -18.40 17.04
N PHE A 533 11.32 -17.67 15.94
CA PHE A 533 12.26 -17.98 14.87
C PHE A 533 13.23 -16.79 14.77
N ARG A 534 14.51 -17.01 15.10
CA ARG A 534 15.56 -15.98 15.19
C ARG A 534 16.87 -16.44 14.56
N SER A 535 17.78 -15.50 14.27
CA SER A 535 19.16 -15.80 13.84
C SER A 535 20.13 -15.50 14.99
N GLN A 536 21.21 -16.27 15.08
CA GLN A 536 22.24 -16.12 16.10
C GLN A 536 23.15 -14.90 15.86
N GLN A 537 23.26 -14.44 14.62
CA GLN A 537 23.99 -13.23 14.27
C GLN A 537 23.05 -12.05 14.04
N ASN A 538 23.34 -10.92 14.71
CA ASN A 538 22.86 -9.60 14.29
C ASN A 538 23.51 -9.25 12.93
N LEU A 539 22.92 -9.73 11.84
CA LEU A 539 23.37 -9.45 10.47
C LEU A 539 23.06 -7.99 10.09
N SER A 540 23.96 -7.12 10.55
CA SER A 540 23.91 -5.66 10.50
C SER A 540 23.83 -5.11 9.07
N HIS A 541 22.61 -4.88 8.59
CA HIS A 541 22.28 -4.07 7.40
C HIS A 541 22.93 -4.50 6.06
N ASN A 542 23.68 -5.61 6.02
CA ASN A 542 24.59 -5.90 4.91
C ASN A 542 23.84 -6.52 3.72
N LYS A 543 23.75 -5.74 2.64
CA LYS A 543 22.89 -5.99 1.47
C LYS A 543 23.39 -7.19 0.65
N ARG A 544 22.90 -8.42 0.93
CA ARG A 544 22.56 -9.48 -0.07
C ARG A 544 22.27 -10.88 0.50
N LEU A 545 22.56 -11.17 1.77
CA LEU A 545 22.33 -12.52 2.31
C LEU A 545 20.84 -12.85 2.41
N LEU A 546 20.40 -13.80 1.56
CA LEU A 546 19.06 -14.39 1.61
C LEU A 546 18.90 -15.14 2.93
N GLN A 547 18.06 -14.61 3.82
CA GLN A 547 17.68 -15.31 5.04
C GLN A 547 16.72 -16.47 4.73
N PRO A 548 16.82 -17.60 5.45
CA PRO A 548 15.84 -18.67 5.33
C PRO A 548 14.44 -18.19 5.70
N LEU A 549 13.44 -18.85 5.12
CA LEU A 549 12.06 -18.82 5.60
C LEU A 549 12.00 -19.38 7.04
N SER A 550 11.08 -18.89 7.88
CA SER A 550 10.91 -19.49 9.22
C SER A 550 10.24 -20.88 9.15
N VAL A 551 9.05 -20.98 8.54
CA VAL A 551 8.27 -22.23 8.45
C VAL A 551 7.71 -22.40 7.04
N ALA A 552 8.04 -23.49 6.35
CA ALA A 552 7.30 -23.94 5.18
C ALA A 552 6.31 -25.05 5.59
N TRP A 553 5.06 -24.94 5.17
CA TRP A 553 4.01 -25.92 5.45
C TRP A 553 3.39 -26.46 4.16
N ARG A 554 3.11 -27.76 4.17
CA ARG A 554 2.50 -28.54 3.09
C ARG A 554 1.44 -29.48 3.70
N PRO A 555 0.21 -29.54 3.17
CA PRO A 555 -0.76 -30.54 3.59
C PRO A 555 -0.33 -31.95 3.17
N ILE A 556 -0.75 -32.97 3.93
CA ILE A 556 -0.49 -34.37 3.58
C ILE A 556 -1.31 -34.75 2.34
N GLU A 557 -2.60 -34.42 2.34
CA GLU A 557 -3.49 -34.72 1.23
C GLU A 557 -3.64 -33.53 0.27
N PRO A 558 -3.50 -33.72 -1.05
CA PRO A 558 -3.78 -32.67 -2.03
C PRO A 558 -5.29 -32.41 -2.22
N ASN A 559 -6.15 -33.37 -1.87
CA ASN A 559 -7.60 -33.28 -2.02
C ASN A 559 -8.24 -32.50 -0.87
N ASP A 560 -9.23 -31.67 -1.17
CA ASP A 560 -9.74 -30.63 -0.28
C ASP A 560 -10.83 -31.11 0.72
N ASN A 561 -10.84 -32.40 1.07
CA ASN A 561 -11.92 -32.99 1.87
C ASN A 561 -11.69 -32.93 3.39
N GLY A 562 -10.43 -32.79 3.83
CA GLY A 562 -10.06 -32.63 5.25
C GLY A 562 -10.01 -31.16 5.68
N SER A 563 -10.19 -30.91 6.98
CA SER A 563 -9.92 -29.59 7.57
C SER A 563 -8.44 -29.24 7.46
N ARG A 564 -8.14 -28.01 7.03
CA ARG A 564 -6.77 -27.48 6.98
C ARG A 564 -6.68 -26.11 7.63
N ARG A 565 -6.15 -26.06 8.85
CA ARG A 565 -6.09 -24.88 9.71
C ARG A 565 -4.65 -24.54 10.05
N VAL A 566 -4.31 -23.27 9.91
CA VAL A 566 -3.01 -22.72 10.30
C VAL A 566 -3.25 -21.71 11.42
N ILE A 567 -2.83 -22.07 12.64
CA ILE A 567 -3.02 -21.28 13.86
C ILE A 567 -1.67 -20.79 14.35
N VAL A 568 -1.54 -19.48 14.62
CA VAL A 568 -0.28 -18.85 15.01
C VAL A 568 -0.56 -17.82 16.11
N GLU A 569 -0.36 -18.19 17.38
CA GLU A 569 -0.48 -17.25 18.49
C GLU A 569 0.88 -16.93 19.13
N ARG A 570 1.02 -15.68 19.62
CA ARG A 570 2.13 -15.27 20.50
C ARG A 570 3.53 -15.55 19.93
N THR A 571 3.66 -15.58 18.60
CA THR A 571 4.85 -16.09 17.91
C THR A 571 5.65 -14.95 17.25
N ILE A 572 6.98 -15.05 17.32
CA ILE A 572 7.91 -14.10 16.70
C ILE A 572 8.60 -14.72 15.49
N PHE A 573 8.60 -13.98 14.39
CA PHE A 573 9.35 -14.28 13.18
C PHE A 573 10.34 -13.14 12.89
N ALA A 574 11.59 -13.32 13.29
CA ALA A 574 12.69 -12.49 12.79
C ALA A 574 13.26 -13.10 11.50
N ASN A 575 14.17 -12.37 10.85
CA ASN A 575 14.83 -12.76 9.59
C ASN A 575 13.89 -12.69 8.36
N GLY A 576 13.92 -13.70 7.47
CA GLY A 576 13.28 -13.74 6.16
C GLY A 576 11.76 -13.83 6.20
N SER A 577 11.12 -14.38 5.15
CA SER A 577 9.66 -14.58 5.17
C SER A 577 9.24 -15.51 6.32
N ALA A 578 8.07 -15.30 6.92
CA ALA A 578 7.64 -16.07 8.08
C ALA A 578 7.06 -17.43 7.67
N LEU A 579 5.93 -17.44 6.96
CA LEU A 579 5.18 -18.65 6.64
C LEU A 579 5.04 -18.83 5.13
N PHE A 580 5.53 -19.94 4.59
CA PHE A 580 5.19 -20.40 3.23
C PHE A 580 4.13 -21.49 3.33
N LEU A 581 2.99 -21.31 2.66
CA LEU A 581 1.93 -22.30 2.55
C LEU A 581 1.92 -22.79 1.10
N GLN A 582 2.23 -24.08 0.86
CA GLN A 582 2.31 -24.61 -0.51
C GLN A 582 0.96 -24.48 -1.25
N SER A 583 -0.14 -24.57 -0.52
CA SER A 583 -1.51 -24.33 -0.96
C SER A 583 -2.23 -23.44 0.05
N SER A 584 -3.27 -22.72 -0.39
CA SER A 584 -4.14 -21.99 0.54
C SER A 584 -4.80 -22.96 1.55
N PRO A 585 -4.82 -22.63 2.87
CA PRO A 585 -5.54 -23.40 3.88
C PRO A 585 -7.06 -23.18 3.76
N GLN A 586 -7.86 -23.90 4.56
CA GLN A 586 -9.30 -23.62 4.69
C GLN A 586 -9.52 -22.36 5.54
N SER A 587 -8.72 -22.18 6.60
CA SER A 587 -8.68 -20.95 7.40
C SER A 587 -7.29 -20.70 7.97
N PHE A 588 -6.94 -19.44 8.10
CA PHE A 588 -5.70 -18.98 8.74
C PHE A 588 -6.02 -18.03 9.89
N PHE A 589 -5.36 -18.20 11.03
CA PHE A 589 -5.54 -17.35 12.20
C PHE A 589 -4.18 -16.99 12.84
N ALA A 590 -3.83 -15.71 12.86
CA ALA A 590 -2.67 -15.19 13.61
C ALA A 590 -3.11 -14.19 14.69
N LYS A 591 -2.57 -14.34 15.91
CA LYS A 591 -2.93 -13.51 17.06
C LYS A 591 -1.71 -13.12 17.90
N ASN A 592 -1.56 -11.81 18.15
CA ASN A 592 -0.46 -11.26 18.94
C ASN A 592 0.93 -11.72 18.43
N CYS A 593 1.17 -11.57 17.12
CA CYS A 593 2.38 -12.07 16.46
C CYS A 593 3.24 -10.94 15.89
N LEU A 594 4.56 -11.12 15.94
CA LEU A 594 5.55 -10.13 15.51
C LEU A 594 6.34 -10.65 14.31
N LYS A 595 6.41 -9.87 13.23
CA LYS A 595 7.31 -10.12 12.09
C LYS A 595 8.23 -8.93 11.89
N THR A 596 9.53 -9.18 11.92
CA THR A 596 10.57 -8.15 11.86
C THR A 596 11.57 -8.43 10.75
N GLY A 597 12.09 -7.37 10.15
CA GLY A 597 12.98 -7.42 8.99
C GLY A 597 12.30 -7.83 7.69
N ARG A 598 13.10 -7.83 6.61
CA ARG A 598 12.68 -8.09 5.23
C ARG A 598 12.06 -9.49 5.04
N GLY A 599 11.27 -9.64 3.99
CA GLY A 599 10.48 -10.84 3.73
C GLY A 599 9.02 -10.66 4.10
N SER A 600 8.17 -11.54 3.60
CA SER A 600 6.72 -11.46 3.67
C SER A 600 6.20 -12.23 4.90
N PHE A 601 5.10 -11.79 5.51
CA PHE A 601 4.51 -12.52 6.64
C PHE A 601 3.91 -13.85 6.17
N LEU A 602 3.12 -13.81 5.10
CA LEU A 602 2.61 -14.99 4.41
C LEU A 602 3.12 -15.04 2.97
N VAL A 603 3.45 -16.24 2.50
CA VAL A 603 3.77 -16.55 1.11
C VAL A 603 2.93 -17.76 0.69
N LEU A 604 2.11 -17.62 -0.35
CA LEU A 604 1.30 -18.68 -0.93
C LEU A 604 1.95 -19.19 -2.21
N GLY A 605 2.12 -20.51 -2.31
CA GLY A 605 2.58 -21.16 -3.54
C GLY A 605 1.60 -20.97 -4.70
N HIS A 606 0.30 -21.00 -4.40
CA HIS A 606 -0.81 -20.81 -5.34
C HIS A 606 -1.98 -20.05 -4.68
N PRO A 607 -2.77 -19.26 -5.43
CA PRO A 607 -4.00 -18.63 -4.93
C PRO A 607 -5.09 -19.68 -4.60
N PRO A 608 -6.19 -19.27 -3.94
CA PRO A 608 -7.38 -20.10 -3.85
C PRO A 608 -7.91 -20.49 -5.24
N LYS A 609 -8.37 -21.73 -5.40
CA LYS A 609 -9.04 -22.21 -6.62
C LYS A 609 -10.41 -21.54 -6.80
N LYS A 610 -10.91 -21.45 -8.04
CA LYS A 610 -12.26 -20.97 -8.39
C LYS A 610 -13.34 -21.53 -7.47
N GLY A 611 -14.29 -20.68 -7.08
CA GLY A 611 -15.43 -21.08 -6.24
C GLY A 611 -15.11 -21.28 -4.76
N LYS A 612 -13.85 -21.13 -4.34
CA LYS A 612 -13.46 -21.16 -2.92
C LYS A 612 -13.29 -19.75 -2.37
N VAL A 613 -13.68 -19.59 -1.11
CA VAL A 613 -13.39 -18.42 -0.26
C VAL A 613 -12.41 -18.88 0.81
N VAL A 614 -11.30 -18.15 1.01
CA VAL A 614 -10.32 -18.45 2.06
C VAL A 614 -10.12 -17.23 2.95
N GLN A 615 -10.23 -17.43 4.27
CA GLN A 615 -10.26 -16.36 5.26
C GLN A 615 -8.97 -16.35 6.10
N TYR A 616 -8.27 -15.21 6.06
CA TYR A 616 -7.03 -14.93 6.77
C TYR A 616 -7.30 -13.92 7.88
N ARG A 617 -7.38 -14.38 9.13
CA ARG A 617 -7.65 -13.53 10.29
C ARG A 617 -6.38 -13.16 11.03
N LEU A 618 -6.15 -11.87 11.21
CA LEU A 618 -4.99 -11.27 11.85
C LEU A 618 -5.48 -10.40 13.00
N ASN A 619 -5.06 -10.70 14.23
CA ASN A 619 -5.48 -9.96 15.42
C ASN A 619 -4.25 -9.52 16.22
N ARG A 620 -4.03 -8.21 16.38
CA ARG A 620 -2.84 -7.67 17.06
C ARG A 620 -1.51 -8.15 16.47
N VAL A 621 -1.42 -8.23 15.14
CA VAL A 621 -0.20 -8.57 14.41
C VAL A 621 0.62 -7.30 14.17
N THR A 622 1.95 -7.38 14.32
CA THR A 622 2.86 -6.26 14.03
C THR A 622 3.90 -6.66 12.98
N LEU A 623 3.99 -5.87 11.91
CA LEU A 623 4.99 -5.98 10.84
C LEU A 623 5.95 -4.78 10.90
N ARG A 624 7.26 -5.04 10.99
CA ARG A 624 8.32 -3.99 11.08
C ARG A 624 9.45 -4.26 10.07
N ASP A 625 9.56 -3.42 9.05
CA ASP A 625 10.40 -3.57 7.84
C ASP A 625 10.09 -4.80 6.96
N ALA A 626 8.88 -5.37 7.08
CA ALA A 626 8.43 -6.46 6.23
C ALA A 626 8.28 -6.05 4.75
N THR A 627 8.49 -7.00 3.84
CA THR A 627 8.30 -6.81 2.39
C THR A 627 6.83 -6.84 2.02
N ALA A 628 6.07 -7.82 2.51
CA ALA A 628 4.63 -7.89 2.32
C ALA A 628 3.89 -8.48 3.52
N LEU A 629 2.58 -8.23 3.58
CA LEU A 629 1.69 -9.00 4.46
C LEU A 629 1.41 -10.37 3.82
N LEU A 630 0.99 -10.37 2.56
CA LEU A 630 0.68 -11.57 1.79
C LEU A 630 1.37 -11.52 0.42
N GLU A 631 2.15 -12.54 0.11
CA GLU A 631 2.80 -12.75 -1.19
C GLU A 631 2.18 -13.97 -1.88
N THR A 632 1.76 -13.86 -3.13
CA THR A 632 1.07 -14.94 -3.86
C THR A 632 1.73 -15.18 -5.22
N GLY A 633 2.13 -16.42 -5.49
CA GLY A 633 2.60 -16.86 -6.80
C GLY A 633 1.45 -17.19 -7.76
N PHE A 634 1.61 -16.93 -9.06
CA PHE A 634 0.69 -17.38 -10.11
C PHE A 634 1.44 -18.03 -11.28
N THR A 635 0.88 -19.14 -11.76
CA THR A 635 1.17 -19.76 -13.05
C THR A 635 0.13 -19.32 -14.10
N SER A 636 0.33 -19.68 -15.37
CA SER A 636 -0.66 -19.47 -16.44
C SER A 636 -1.93 -20.34 -16.29
N GLN A 637 -1.94 -21.31 -15.37
CA GLN A 637 -3.13 -22.11 -15.05
C GLN A 637 -4.00 -21.45 -13.95
N ASP A 638 -3.44 -20.53 -13.17
CA ASP A 638 -4.12 -19.87 -12.03
C ASP A 638 -5.06 -18.72 -12.45
N HIS A 639 -5.46 -18.65 -13.73
CA HIS A 639 -6.32 -17.60 -14.28
C HIS A 639 -7.75 -17.54 -13.68
N GLN A 640 -8.22 -18.62 -13.05
CA GLN A 640 -9.55 -18.67 -12.42
C GLN A 640 -9.43 -18.82 -10.90
N MET A 641 -9.00 -17.73 -10.25
CA MET A 641 -8.83 -17.67 -8.80
C MET A 641 -10.15 -17.54 -8.02
N GLY A 642 -10.16 -18.07 -6.80
CA GLY A 642 -11.19 -17.87 -5.78
C GLY A 642 -11.07 -16.53 -5.05
N GLN A 643 -11.88 -16.34 -4.02
CA GLN A 643 -11.91 -15.14 -3.17
C GLN A 643 -10.98 -15.31 -1.97
N THR A 644 -10.26 -14.25 -1.63
CA THR A 644 -9.40 -14.16 -0.44
C THR A 644 -9.95 -13.05 0.45
N VAL A 645 -10.37 -13.42 1.66
CA VAL A 645 -10.85 -12.47 2.68
C VAL A 645 -9.76 -12.29 3.72
N VAL A 646 -9.37 -11.05 4.01
CA VAL A 646 -8.30 -10.72 4.97
C VAL A 646 -8.84 -9.78 6.04
N GLU A 647 -8.97 -10.28 7.26
CA GLU A 647 -9.51 -9.55 8.41
C GLU A 647 -8.36 -9.14 9.33
N MET A 648 -8.14 -7.83 9.50
CA MET A 648 -6.98 -7.28 10.18
C MET A 648 -7.44 -6.40 11.34
N ASN A 649 -7.51 -7.00 12.53
CA ASN A 649 -8.03 -6.35 13.73
C ASN A 649 -6.88 -5.87 14.64
N GLN A 650 -6.95 -4.61 15.08
CA GLN A 650 -5.99 -3.97 16.01
C GLN A 650 -4.50 -4.22 15.66
N SER A 651 -4.12 -4.27 14.39
CA SER A 651 -2.76 -4.63 13.93
C SER A 651 -1.92 -3.39 13.54
N VAL A 652 -0.62 -3.55 13.28
CA VAL A 652 0.30 -2.43 12.95
C VAL A 652 1.27 -2.82 11.83
N PHE A 653 1.27 -2.09 10.73
CA PHE A 653 2.07 -2.39 9.53
C PHE A 653 3.02 -1.25 9.16
N GLN A 654 4.26 -1.32 9.65
CA GLN A 654 5.38 -0.50 9.16
C GLN A 654 6.19 -1.31 8.16
N LEU A 655 5.73 -1.35 6.91
CA LEU A 655 6.41 -2.06 5.83
C LEU A 655 7.69 -1.34 5.38
N ASN A 656 8.53 -2.06 4.62
CA ASN A 656 9.80 -1.54 4.09
C ASN A 656 9.56 -0.34 3.14
N LYS A 657 10.27 0.79 3.39
CA LYS A 657 10.07 2.06 2.66
C LYS A 657 10.27 2.01 1.14
N LYS A 658 10.93 0.99 0.58
CA LYS A 658 11.14 0.84 -0.88
C LYS A 658 10.37 -0.32 -1.48
N GLU A 659 10.34 -1.45 -0.78
CA GLU A 659 9.84 -2.71 -1.34
C GLU A 659 8.48 -3.14 -0.75
N GLY A 660 8.01 -2.45 0.30
CA GLY A 660 6.77 -2.74 1.03
C GLY A 660 5.50 -2.67 0.19
N THR A 661 4.58 -3.60 0.43
CA THR A 661 3.19 -3.61 -0.07
C THR A 661 2.30 -4.50 0.82
N LEU A 662 0.98 -4.31 0.93
CA LEU A 662 0.17 -5.34 1.61
C LEU A 662 0.21 -6.65 0.82
N PHE A 663 -0.07 -6.56 -0.48
CA PHE A 663 -0.20 -7.70 -1.39
C PHE A 663 0.90 -7.70 -2.46
N LEU A 664 1.71 -8.74 -2.49
CA LEU A 664 2.76 -8.93 -3.48
C LEU A 664 2.40 -10.10 -4.42
N PHE A 665 2.22 -9.80 -5.69
CA PHE A 665 1.81 -10.78 -6.70
C PHE A 665 2.99 -11.13 -7.61
N SER A 666 3.43 -12.39 -7.63
CA SER A 666 4.58 -12.82 -8.44
C SER A 666 4.16 -13.81 -9.54
N SER A 667 4.48 -13.52 -10.79
CA SER A 667 4.01 -14.32 -11.93
C SER A 667 4.84 -14.09 -13.20
N ARG A 668 4.59 -14.86 -14.27
CA ARG A 668 5.12 -14.57 -15.62
C ARG A 668 4.26 -13.56 -16.38
N GLU A 669 2.95 -13.57 -16.13
CA GLU A 669 1.95 -12.78 -16.84
C GLU A 669 1.18 -11.88 -15.87
N PHE A 670 0.71 -10.72 -16.34
CA PHE A 670 0.00 -9.77 -15.50
C PHE A 670 -1.33 -10.36 -14.96
N PRO A 671 -1.58 -10.37 -13.63
CA PRO A 671 -2.80 -10.93 -13.06
C PRO A 671 -4.02 -10.06 -13.41
N LYS A 672 -4.81 -10.52 -14.39
CA LYS A 672 -6.09 -9.91 -14.76
C LYS A 672 -7.14 -10.18 -13.66
N GLN A 673 -8.06 -9.24 -13.44
CA GLN A 673 -9.22 -9.39 -12.53
C GLN A 673 -8.91 -9.71 -11.05
N TRP A 674 -7.69 -9.47 -10.56
CA TRP A 674 -7.32 -9.73 -9.16
C TRP A 674 -8.09 -8.88 -8.13
N VAL A 675 -8.50 -7.66 -8.49
CA VAL A 675 -9.07 -6.66 -7.57
C VAL A 675 -10.34 -7.18 -6.88
N GLY A 676 -11.34 -7.60 -7.66
CA GLY A 676 -12.61 -8.17 -7.16
C GLY A 676 -12.50 -9.60 -6.64
N LYS A 677 -11.30 -10.01 -6.19
CA LYS A 677 -11.00 -11.32 -5.60
C LYS A 677 -10.29 -11.21 -4.25
N TYR A 678 -9.94 -10.00 -3.82
CA TYR A 678 -9.45 -9.73 -2.47
C TYR A 678 -10.41 -8.78 -1.75
N GLU A 679 -10.88 -9.20 -0.59
CA GLU A 679 -11.74 -8.43 0.32
C GLU A 679 -10.97 -8.23 1.62
N VAL A 680 -10.82 -6.98 2.08
CA VAL A 680 -9.87 -6.65 3.14
C VAL A 680 -10.51 -5.69 4.14
N THR A 681 -10.57 -6.12 5.40
CA THR A 681 -11.04 -5.29 6.52
C THR A 681 -9.91 -5.02 7.51
N GLY A 682 -9.88 -3.81 8.07
CA GLY A 682 -8.74 -3.28 8.82
C GLY A 682 -9.09 -2.71 10.19
N GLU A 683 -10.13 -3.20 10.87
CA GLU A 683 -10.69 -2.54 12.06
C GLU A 683 -9.65 -2.28 13.17
N GLY A 684 -9.37 -0.99 13.40
CA GLY A 684 -8.40 -0.54 14.39
C GLY A 684 -6.93 -0.78 14.02
N THR A 685 -6.65 -1.15 12.76
CA THR A 685 -5.30 -1.44 12.27
C THR A 685 -4.64 -0.19 11.68
N LEU A 686 -3.37 0.01 12.03
CA LEU A 686 -2.53 1.12 11.53
C LEU A 686 -1.58 0.65 10.43
N ALA A 687 -1.37 1.53 9.45
CA ALA A 687 -0.30 1.39 8.46
C ALA A 687 0.42 2.72 8.24
N GLY A 688 1.70 2.70 7.88
CA GLY A 688 2.48 3.93 7.66
C GLY A 688 2.03 4.69 6.40
N ASN A 689 2.17 6.03 6.38
CA ASN A 689 1.76 6.94 5.28
C ASN A 689 2.00 6.39 3.85
N ASN A 690 3.15 5.76 3.61
CA ASN A 690 3.58 5.30 2.28
C ASN A 690 3.22 3.82 2.03
N LEU A 691 2.02 3.40 2.47
CA LEU A 691 1.52 2.05 2.23
C LEU A 691 1.11 1.88 0.76
N SER A 692 1.85 1.04 0.04
CA SER A 692 1.38 0.47 -1.22
C SER A 692 0.40 -0.67 -0.94
N ILE A 693 -0.77 -0.67 -1.56
CA ILE A 693 -1.76 -1.74 -1.35
C ILE A 693 -1.35 -3.01 -2.09
N ALA A 694 -1.01 -2.91 -3.38
CA ALA A 694 -0.68 -4.06 -4.21
C ALA A 694 0.46 -3.78 -5.19
N LYS A 695 1.43 -4.71 -5.27
CA LYS A 695 2.50 -4.70 -6.30
C LYS A 695 2.56 -6.02 -7.04
N TRP A 696 2.76 -5.93 -8.35
CA TRP A 696 3.13 -7.05 -9.21
C TRP A 696 4.65 -7.12 -9.40
N TYR A 697 5.19 -8.33 -9.39
CA TYR A 697 6.57 -8.65 -9.68
C TYR A 697 6.63 -9.62 -10.86
N GLU A 698 7.12 -9.12 -11.99
CA GLU A 698 7.27 -9.88 -13.23
C GLU A 698 8.51 -10.77 -13.12
N THR A 699 8.31 -12.08 -12.95
CA THR A 699 9.38 -13.05 -12.65
C THR A 699 10.42 -13.19 -13.77
N THR A 700 10.05 -12.88 -15.02
CA THR A 700 10.92 -12.93 -16.20
C THR A 700 11.85 -11.71 -16.29
N THR A 701 11.30 -10.50 -16.22
CA THR A 701 12.08 -9.24 -16.34
C THR A 701 12.62 -8.72 -15.00
N LYS A 702 12.13 -9.27 -13.89
CA LYS A 702 12.36 -8.84 -12.50
C LYS A 702 11.91 -7.40 -12.22
N LYS A 703 11.01 -6.84 -13.04
CA LYS A 703 10.40 -5.53 -12.79
C LYS A 703 9.33 -5.62 -11.71
N LYS A 704 9.27 -4.60 -10.85
CA LYS A 704 8.17 -4.37 -9.92
C LYS A 704 7.28 -3.25 -10.47
N ARG A 705 5.96 -3.41 -10.39
CA ARG A 705 4.95 -2.42 -10.80
C ARG A 705 3.85 -2.36 -9.76
N GLU A 706 3.46 -1.16 -9.36
CA GLU A 706 2.28 -0.94 -8.51
C GLU A 706 0.99 -1.22 -9.30
N LEU A 707 0.04 -1.88 -8.64
CA LEU A 707 -1.27 -2.20 -9.21
C LEU A 707 -2.31 -1.19 -8.75
N ASP A 708 -3.27 -0.92 -9.64
CA ASP A 708 -4.40 -0.06 -9.32
C ASP A 708 -5.34 -0.79 -8.33
N SER A 709 -5.53 -0.19 -7.16
CA SER A 709 -6.42 -0.67 -6.10
C SER A 709 -7.62 0.25 -5.86
N GLN A 710 -7.95 1.19 -6.76
CA GLN A 710 -9.07 2.12 -6.59
C GLN A 710 -10.42 1.42 -6.35
N ASN A 711 -10.63 0.26 -6.99
CA ASN A 711 -11.85 -0.54 -6.89
C ASN A 711 -11.70 -1.75 -5.95
N MET A 712 -10.65 -1.78 -5.11
CA MET A 712 -10.43 -2.87 -4.15
C MET A 712 -11.27 -2.64 -2.89
N PRO A 713 -12.12 -3.61 -2.47
CA PRO A 713 -12.84 -3.49 -1.20
C PRO A 713 -11.86 -3.60 -0.03
N LEU A 714 -11.43 -2.43 0.46
CA LEU A 714 -10.47 -2.21 1.53
C LEU A 714 -11.08 -1.22 2.54
N GLU A 715 -11.60 -1.72 3.66
CA GLU A 715 -12.34 -0.92 4.64
C GLU A 715 -11.64 -0.86 6.02
N GLY A 716 -11.67 0.29 6.70
CA GLY A 716 -11.30 0.43 8.12
C GLY A 716 -9.80 0.49 8.44
N LEU A 717 -8.92 0.19 7.48
CA LEU A 717 -7.47 0.35 7.61
C LEU A 717 -7.07 1.84 7.67
N VAL A 718 -6.30 2.25 8.69
CA VAL A 718 -5.93 3.67 8.88
C VAL A 718 -4.45 3.91 8.53
N GLY A 719 -4.21 4.64 7.44
CA GLY A 719 -2.88 5.12 7.06
C GLY A 719 -2.47 6.37 7.83
N GLY A 720 -1.37 6.34 8.58
CA GLY A 720 -0.93 7.49 9.38
C GLY A 720 0.49 7.40 9.96
N VAL A 721 0.87 8.43 10.72
CA VAL A 721 2.16 8.51 11.40
C VAL A 721 2.06 7.89 12.79
N PHE A 722 2.97 6.96 13.12
CA PHE A 722 3.07 6.39 14.46
C PHE A 722 4.53 6.14 14.85
N GLN A 723 4.77 6.02 16.16
CA GLN A 723 6.08 5.82 16.77
C GLN A 723 6.06 4.55 17.62
N PHE A 724 7.01 3.67 17.33
CA PHE A 724 7.31 2.47 18.13
C PHE A 724 7.97 2.84 19.47
N ALA A 725 8.07 1.84 20.36
CA ALA A 725 8.51 2.01 21.73
C ALA A 725 10.01 2.31 21.86
N GLY A 726 10.82 1.81 20.92
CA GLY A 726 12.23 2.11 20.72
C GLY A 726 12.68 1.63 19.35
N ASP A 727 13.95 1.85 19.00
CA ASP A 727 14.44 1.69 17.62
C ASP A 727 14.86 0.26 17.24
N ASP A 728 15.16 -0.62 18.20
CA ASP A 728 15.51 -2.02 17.91
C ASP A 728 14.33 -2.75 17.23
N ILE A 729 14.61 -3.37 16.09
CA ILE A 729 13.65 -4.16 15.32
C ILE A 729 13.51 -5.60 15.84
N ASN A 730 14.42 -6.07 16.70
CA ASN A 730 14.48 -7.45 17.15
C ASN A 730 13.80 -7.69 18.50
N GLN A 731 13.66 -6.64 19.32
CA GLN A 731 13.03 -6.73 20.65
C GLN A 731 11.51 -6.57 20.59
N PRO A 732 10.72 -7.45 21.25
CA PRO A 732 9.27 -7.32 21.28
C PRO A 732 8.78 -6.02 21.92
N ASP A 733 9.38 -5.62 23.05
CA ASP A 733 8.98 -4.45 23.81
C ASP A 733 9.19 -3.14 23.01
N ASP A 734 10.30 -3.05 22.27
CA ASP A 734 10.57 -1.92 21.36
C ASP A 734 9.62 -1.87 20.14
N CYS A 735 8.97 -2.99 19.79
CA CYS A 735 8.02 -3.10 18.68
C CYS A 735 6.56 -2.79 19.05
N VAL A 736 6.27 -2.38 20.29
CA VAL A 736 4.95 -1.85 20.70
C VAL A 736 4.79 -0.41 20.22
N VAL A 737 3.61 0.01 19.78
CA VAL A 737 3.33 1.43 19.43
C VAL A 737 3.11 2.24 20.71
N LYS A 738 3.82 3.37 20.88
CA LYS A 738 3.64 4.30 22.01
C LYS A 738 2.85 5.57 21.65
N LYS A 739 2.93 6.04 20.40
CA LYS A 739 2.23 7.24 19.93
C LYS A 739 1.75 7.04 18.51
N TRP A 740 0.58 7.56 18.16
CA TRP A 740 0.03 7.45 16.81
C TRP A 740 -0.93 8.60 16.49
N GLN A 741 -0.89 9.09 15.24
CA GLN A 741 -1.71 10.20 14.73
C GLN A 741 -2.80 9.64 13.79
N ALA A 742 -3.55 8.67 14.31
CA ALA A 742 -4.55 7.90 13.59
C ALA A 742 -5.60 7.48 14.63
N PRO A 743 -6.78 8.10 14.73
CA PRO A 743 -7.52 8.01 15.99
C PRO A 743 -8.39 6.74 16.00
N LEU A 744 -8.43 6.01 17.12
CA LEU A 744 -8.87 4.60 17.18
C LEU A 744 -10.01 4.36 18.18
N ARG A 745 -10.74 3.25 17.98
CA ARG A 745 -11.79 2.72 18.87
C ARG A 745 -11.28 2.17 20.23
N SER A 746 -10.00 2.33 20.53
CA SER A 746 -9.43 1.94 21.82
C SER A 746 -8.30 2.90 22.19
N ALA A 747 -8.24 3.26 23.46
CA ALA A 747 -7.09 3.95 24.05
C ALA A 747 -5.88 3.01 24.25
N GLN A 748 -6.07 1.69 24.15
CA GLN A 748 -4.94 0.76 24.13
C GLN A 748 -4.21 0.82 22.79
N PRO A 749 -2.87 0.80 22.76
CA PRO A 749 -2.12 0.80 21.52
C PRO A 749 -2.45 -0.45 20.68
N PRO A 750 -2.55 -0.33 19.34
CA PRO A 750 -2.67 -1.45 18.43
C PRO A 750 -1.34 -2.20 18.28
N GLY A 751 -1.39 -3.36 17.64
CA GLY A 751 -0.26 -4.26 17.44
C GLY A 751 -0.03 -5.17 18.64
N ILE A 752 1.14 -5.78 18.70
CA ILE A 752 1.49 -6.75 19.74
C ILE A 752 1.37 -6.22 21.17
N ASN A 753 0.94 -7.08 22.09
CA ASN A 753 1.27 -6.99 23.50
C ASN A 753 2.56 -7.79 23.73
N ALA A 754 3.68 -7.08 23.95
CA ALA A 754 4.99 -7.69 24.12
C ALA A 754 5.10 -8.59 25.36
N LYS A 755 4.37 -8.30 26.44
CA LYS A 755 4.33 -9.13 27.66
C LYS A 755 3.79 -10.55 27.42
N HIS A 756 3.12 -10.79 26.29
CA HIS A 756 2.58 -12.09 25.90
C HIS A 756 3.43 -12.79 24.83
N LEU A 757 4.55 -12.19 24.39
CA LEU A 757 5.52 -12.76 23.46
C LEU A 757 6.72 -13.36 24.22
N PRO A 758 7.44 -14.33 23.64
CA PRO A 758 8.72 -14.79 24.19
C PRO A 758 9.81 -13.72 23.99
N GLN A 759 10.40 -13.23 25.09
CA GLN A 759 11.50 -12.24 25.07
C GLN A 759 12.80 -12.80 24.49
#